data_AF-A0A448YHR9-F1
#
_entry.id   AF-A0A448YHR9-F1
#
_cell.length_a   1.000
_cell.length_b   1.000
_cell.length_c   1.000
_cell.angle_alpha   90.00
_cell.angle_beta   90.00
_cell.angle_gamma   90.00
#
_symmetry.space_group_name_H-M   'P 1'
#
loop_
_entity.id
_entity.type
_entity.pdbx_description
1 polymer ?
#
loop_
_entity_poly.entity_id
_entity_poly.type
_entity_poly.pdbx_seq_one_letter_code
_entity_poly.pdbx_strand_id
1 'polypeptide(L)'
;MARLTSSPISISLTQGSHHMLARQHADSNTSSFLDTYGQTNFSPASRTNRLNLRAESVALESDDEELSTTSSSAANSHLPQAPVSSSFGSVLDDATILKNVGKHLPADSEHSLQLQGGDITRDLYNIGTKVQQSLRRTRSLTGMDVLGERRGSSASQLRVPGGFRREFVVNKRTKFGYTLNQPSGLTRNFLEFLSIYGHFAGEDLEDEDFLACDYTSEDKQDEETPLLEEIEEERYLGRIRRQASKPSAKGKASTIKSFFLLFKSFVGTGVLFLPKAFSNGGLFLSIGLLVFFGILSYFCYLILVQTKVKTGVSSFGDIGDVLYGKQMKLLILSSIVLSQIGFVAAYTVFTAENFKAFLHNAFGLEAGISVLVFAEALFYIPMSLVRNITKLSLAALVANVFILSGICIIVYYASADLVSNGVADITVFSGEKWTLFIGVAIFAFEGIGLIIPVQESMQRPEDFPKVLLAVVVACSVLFIGIGALGYLTYGDDVKTVIILSLPQDSPYVISIQLFYPLAIMFSVPIQLLPAIRIMERRVFKKRSGKADQVTKWEKNIFRILIVCLTTLIAYYGSADLDQFVSFVGCFACIPLVYLYPPMLHLRSCAKSLVAKGLDLSIILLGFAALSYTTYQLIVG
;
A
#
# COMPACT_ATOMS: atom_id res chain seq x y z
N MET A 1 62.15 21.25 -39.64
CA MET A 1 62.64 22.51 -39.03
C MET A 1 62.75 22.32 -37.52
N ALA A 2 63.86 22.83 -36.96
CA ALA A 2 64.19 23.20 -35.57
C ALA A 2 63.16 22.92 -34.43
N ARG A 3 63.53 22.26 -33.30
CA ARG A 3 64.45 22.70 -32.20
C ARG A 3 63.87 23.89 -31.39
N LEU A 4 63.88 23.95 -30.04
CA LEU A 4 64.65 23.21 -29.00
C LEU A 4 64.08 23.45 -27.55
N THR A 5 64.63 22.72 -26.55
CA THR A 5 64.76 23.03 -25.09
C THR A 5 63.51 23.10 -24.17
N SER A 6 63.55 22.72 -22.87
CA SER A 6 64.54 21.95 -22.06
C SER A 6 63.96 21.54 -20.67
N SER A 7 64.43 20.41 -20.11
CA SER A 7 64.21 19.90 -18.74
C SER A 7 65.42 20.24 -17.82
N PRO A 8 65.68 19.62 -16.62
CA PRO A 8 64.90 18.83 -15.63
C PRO A 8 65.14 19.34 -14.16
N ILE A 9 64.82 18.52 -13.11
CA ILE A 9 65.39 18.41 -11.72
C ILE A 9 64.30 17.81 -10.78
N SER A 10 64.51 16.87 -9.85
CA SER A 10 65.62 15.94 -9.53
C SER A 10 65.10 14.73 -8.71
N ILE A 11 65.95 13.71 -8.53
CA ILE A 11 65.67 12.43 -7.85
C ILE A 11 66.09 12.47 -6.37
N SER A 12 65.40 11.73 -5.49
CA SER A 12 66.06 11.08 -4.34
C SER A 12 65.48 9.69 -4.03
N LEU A 13 66.37 8.73 -3.79
CA LEU A 13 66.09 7.35 -3.36
C LEU A 13 66.56 7.13 -1.92
N THR A 14 65.80 6.37 -1.13
CA THR A 14 66.27 5.47 -0.05
C THR A 14 65.12 4.46 0.19
N GLN A 15 65.18 3.18 -0.19
CA GLN A 15 66.11 2.08 0.14
C GLN A 15 65.83 1.42 1.51
N GLY A 16 65.53 0.11 1.48
CA GLY A 16 65.43 -0.77 2.64
C GLY A 16 64.08 -1.50 2.80
N SER A 17 63.92 -2.81 2.95
CA SER A 17 64.66 -4.04 2.58
C SER A 17 64.11 -5.21 3.42
N HIS A 18 63.82 -6.35 2.78
CA HIS A 18 63.76 -7.72 3.34
C HIS A 18 62.85 -8.11 4.53
N HIS A 19 61.84 -8.97 4.25
CA HIS A 19 61.72 -10.40 4.67
C HIS A 19 60.29 -10.88 4.30
N MET A 20 60.00 -11.86 3.42
CA MET A 20 60.39 -13.29 3.31
C MET A 20 60.06 -14.19 4.51
N LEU A 21 58.96 -14.96 4.36
CA LEU A 21 58.70 -16.38 4.73
C LEU A 21 57.20 -16.64 4.41
N ALA A 22 56.71 -17.41 3.42
CA ALA A 22 57.13 -18.59 2.64
C ALA A 22 56.75 -19.98 3.24
N ARG A 23 56.16 -20.83 2.36
CA ARG A 23 55.88 -22.29 2.45
C ARG A 23 54.55 -22.79 3.03
N GLN A 24 54.01 -23.96 2.64
CA GLN A 24 53.90 -24.67 1.32
C GLN A 24 53.09 -25.99 1.48
N HIS A 25 52.45 -26.45 0.40
CA HIS A 25 52.04 -27.84 0.02
C HIS A 25 51.66 -28.94 1.05
N ALA A 26 50.42 -29.44 0.88
CA ALA A 26 50.03 -30.77 0.35
C ALA A 26 50.69 -32.10 0.80
N ASP A 27 49.78 -33.05 1.06
CA ASP A 27 49.82 -34.54 0.92
C ASP A 27 50.81 -35.42 1.71
N SER A 28 50.26 -36.30 2.57
CA SER A 28 50.34 -37.77 2.39
C SER A 28 49.64 -38.62 3.48
N ASN A 29 48.91 -39.65 3.02
CA ASN A 29 48.78 -41.03 3.51
C ASN A 29 48.39 -41.45 4.97
N THR A 30 47.29 -42.22 5.00
CA THR A 30 47.07 -43.55 5.64
C THR A 30 46.87 -43.76 7.16
N SER A 31 45.76 -44.47 7.43
CA SER A 31 45.58 -45.61 8.36
C SER A 31 45.61 -45.43 9.90
N SER A 32 44.38 -45.34 10.44
CA SER A 32 43.70 -46.40 11.22
C SER A 32 43.96 -46.61 12.74
N PHE A 33 42.93 -47.22 13.35
CA PHE A 33 42.82 -47.87 14.68
C PHE A 33 42.69 -47.01 15.96
N LEU A 34 41.49 -47.14 16.58
CA LEU A 34 41.19 -47.21 18.04
C LEU A 34 41.55 -45.99 18.93
N ASP A 35 40.87 -45.68 20.03
CA ASP A 35 39.56 -46.08 20.56
C ASP A 35 39.17 -45.03 21.62
N THR A 36 38.01 -45.22 22.27
CA THR A 36 37.79 -44.95 23.73
C THR A 36 36.85 -43.81 24.11
N TYR A 37 35.56 -44.17 24.31
CA TYR A 37 34.56 -43.62 25.25
C TYR A 37 34.14 -42.13 25.13
N GLY A 38 32.88 -41.74 25.39
CA GLY A 38 31.81 -42.47 26.08
C GLY A 38 30.45 -42.50 25.37
N GLN A 39 29.95 -43.73 25.23
CA GLN A 39 28.53 -44.12 25.33
C GLN A 39 27.91 -43.65 26.69
N THR A 40 26.60 -43.63 26.97
CA THR A 40 25.42 -44.23 26.29
C THR A 40 24.09 -43.58 26.75
N ASN A 41 23.06 -43.76 25.91
CA ASN A 41 21.63 -43.89 26.20
C ASN A 41 21.20 -44.20 27.66
N PHE A 42 20.01 -43.72 28.07
CA PHE A 42 18.99 -44.58 28.70
C PHE A 42 17.56 -44.01 28.62
N SER A 43 16.60 -44.92 28.71
CA SER A 43 15.16 -44.74 28.94
C SER A 43 14.79 -45.60 30.20
N PRO A 44 13.53 -45.87 30.64
CA PRO A 44 12.24 -45.64 30.01
C PRO A 44 11.13 -45.11 30.98
N ALA A 45 9.88 -45.25 30.54
CA ALA A 45 8.73 -45.70 31.33
C ALA A 45 8.01 -44.78 32.35
N SER A 46 6.70 -44.65 32.09
CA SER A 46 5.57 -44.71 33.04
C SER A 46 5.48 -43.73 34.23
N ARG A 47 4.38 -42.96 34.25
CA ARG A 47 3.36 -43.08 35.31
C ARG A 47 2.03 -42.46 34.90
N THR A 48 0.95 -43.21 35.16
CA THR A 48 -0.44 -42.74 35.11
C THR A 48 -0.76 -41.89 36.33
N ASN A 49 -1.57 -40.85 36.18
CA ASN A 49 -2.69 -40.68 37.10
C ASN A 49 -3.88 -39.96 36.45
N ARG A 50 -5.08 -40.46 36.74
CA ARG A 50 -6.37 -39.86 36.35
C ARG A 50 -6.77 -38.83 37.40
N LEU A 51 -7.57 -37.83 37.01
CA LEU A 51 -8.75 -37.40 37.76
C LEU A 51 -9.65 -36.53 36.85
N ASN A 52 -10.62 -37.20 36.22
CA ASN A 52 -11.85 -36.56 35.74
C ASN A 52 -12.87 -36.65 36.88
N LEU A 53 -13.71 -35.62 37.05
CA LEU A 53 -15.07 -35.79 37.55
C LEU A 53 -15.97 -34.68 36.98
N ARG A 54 -17.20 -35.06 36.64
CA ARG A 54 -18.23 -34.28 35.94
C ARG A 54 -19.57 -34.66 36.56
N ALA A 55 -20.55 -33.75 36.47
CA ALA A 55 -21.96 -33.92 36.87
C ALA A 55 -22.15 -33.85 38.41
N GLU A 56 -23.35 -33.59 38.95
CA GLU A 56 -24.69 -33.67 38.35
C GLU A 56 -25.60 -32.46 38.64
N SER A 57 -26.65 -32.34 37.83
CA SER A 57 -27.83 -31.51 38.07
C SER A 57 -28.94 -32.35 38.70
N VAL A 58 -29.62 -31.83 39.73
CA VAL A 58 -30.93 -32.35 40.17
C VAL A 58 -31.90 -31.18 40.27
N ALA A 59 -33.04 -31.32 39.60
CA ALA A 59 -34.22 -30.49 39.79
C ALA A 59 -35.34 -31.38 40.32
N LEU A 60 -36.19 -30.84 41.19
CA LEU A 60 -37.50 -31.40 41.51
C LEU A 60 -38.51 -30.24 41.58
N GLU A 61 -39.67 -30.48 40.98
CA GLU A 61 -40.76 -29.53 40.80
C GLU A 61 -41.64 -29.40 42.06
N SER A 62 -42.36 -28.28 42.15
CA SER A 62 -43.79 -28.30 42.50
C SER A 62 -44.45 -26.95 42.19
N ASP A 63 -45.28 -26.99 41.15
CA ASP A 63 -46.62 -26.41 41.01
C ASP A 63 -46.88 -24.89 40.95
N ASP A 64 -47.82 -24.57 40.05
CA ASP A 64 -48.34 -23.24 39.70
C ASP A 64 -49.29 -22.67 40.76
N GLU A 65 -49.39 -21.34 40.85
CA GLU A 65 -50.70 -20.68 40.85
C GLU A 65 -50.62 -19.21 40.36
N GLU A 66 -51.65 -18.78 39.62
CA GLU A 66 -51.75 -17.45 39.02
C GLU A 66 -52.40 -16.39 39.93
N LEU A 67 -52.36 -15.14 39.45
CA LEU A 67 -53.46 -14.16 39.47
C LEU A 67 -53.53 -13.08 40.57
N SER A 68 -53.16 -11.86 40.14
CA SER A 68 -53.91 -10.59 40.28
C SER A 68 -54.45 -10.13 41.67
N THR A 69 -53.96 -9.04 42.29
CA THR A 69 -54.21 -7.59 42.03
C THR A 69 -54.99 -6.92 43.19
N THR A 70 -54.89 -5.58 43.23
CA THR A 70 -55.82 -4.62 43.89
C THR A 70 -55.94 -4.56 45.41
N SER A 71 -55.12 -3.66 45.98
CA SER A 71 -55.57 -2.50 46.80
C SER A 71 -56.76 -2.64 47.76
N SER A 72 -56.53 -2.38 49.06
CA SER A 72 -56.66 -1.02 49.62
C SER A 72 -56.48 -0.93 51.15
N SER A 73 -55.97 0.23 51.59
CA SER A 73 -56.21 0.91 52.88
C SER A 73 -56.63 0.11 54.13
N ALA A 74 -55.73 0.04 55.13
CA ALA A 74 -55.94 0.74 56.42
C ALA A 74 -54.65 0.73 57.28
N ALA A 75 -54.48 1.73 58.13
CA ALA A 75 -53.33 1.83 59.02
C ALA A 75 -53.52 1.00 60.30
N ASN A 76 -52.48 0.29 60.75
CA ASN A 76 -51.89 0.57 62.06
C ASN A 76 -50.52 -0.11 62.27
N SER A 77 -49.78 0.45 63.22
CA SER A 77 -48.39 0.14 63.55
C SER A 77 -48.18 -1.23 64.18
N HIS A 78 -47.25 -2.02 63.62
CA HIS A 78 -46.40 -2.92 64.40
C HIS A 78 -44.99 -2.96 63.80
N LEU A 79 -43.99 -2.58 64.61
CA LEU A 79 -42.60 -2.96 64.40
C LEU A 79 -42.44 -4.45 64.69
N PRO A 80 -41.74 -5.20 63.84
CA PRO A 80 -40.67 -6.03 64.39
C PRO A 80 -39.39 -6.07 63.53
N GLN A 81 -38.29 -5.68 64.18
CA GLN A 81 -36.98 -6.36 64.20
C GLN A 81 -36.28 -6.68 62.86
N ALA A 82 -35.24 -5.89 62.59
CA ALA A 82 -34.19 -6.24 61.62
C ALA A 82 -33.25 -7.34 62.17
N PRO A 83 -32.84 -8.32 61.35
CA PRO A 83 -31.62 -9.09 61.58
C PRO A 83 -30.41 -8.22 61.20
N VAL A 84 -29.59 -7.86 62.19
CA VAL A 84 -28.44 -6.97 61.99
C VAL A 84 -27.25 -7.75 61.41
N SER A 85 -27.08 -7.68 60.09
CA SER A 85 -25.80 -8.02 59.42
C SER A 85 -25.53 -7.16 58.19
N SER A 86 -25.89 -5.87 58.25
CA SER A 86 -25.62 -4.89 57.19
C SER A 86 -24.44 -4.01 57.57
N SER A 87 -23.35 -4.08 56.80
CA SER A 87 -22.22 -3.14 56.92
C SER A 87 -22.73 -1.70 56.84
N PHE A 88 -22.19 -0.80 57.67
CA PHE A 88 -22.65 0.58 57.82
C PHE A 88 -22.69 1.37 56.48
N GLY A 89 -21.88 0.96 55.49
CA GLY A 89 -21.91 1.52 54.14
C GLY A 89 -23.18 1.21 53.32
N SER A 90 -23.83 0.07 53.54
CA SER A 90 -25.00 -0.36 52.73
C SER A 90 -26.24 0.54 52.90
N VAL A 91 -26.34 1.27 54.01
CA VAL A 91 -27.42 2.24 54.25
C VAL A 91 -27.19 3.55 53.48
N LEU A 92 -25.96 3.81 53.03
CA LEU A 92 -25.59 5.01 52.27
C LEU A 92 -25.86 4.88 50.76
N ASP A 93 -26.22 3.71 50.25
CA ASP A 93 -26.56 3.51 48.83
C ASP A 93 -28.08 3.68 48.54
N ASP A 94 -28.94 3.69 49.56
CA ASP A 94 -30.38 3.89 49.38
C ASP A 94 -30.73 5.38 49.20
N ALA A 95 -30.99 5.77 47.96
CA ALA A 95 -31.36 7.13 47.58
C ALA A 95 -32.62 7.67 48.30
N THR A 96 -33.50 6.82 48.81
CA THR A 96 -34.68 7.25 49.58
C THR A 96 -34.30 7.65 51.00
N ILE A 97 -33.41 6.90 51.65
CA ILE A 97 -32.88 7.20 52.98
C ILE A 97 -32.03 8.48 52.91
N LEU A 98 -31.11 8.59 51.94
CA LEU A 98 -30.29 9.79 51.73
C LEU A 98 -31.15 11.05 51.54
N LYS A 99 -32.27 10.94 50.80
CA LYS A 99 -33.19 12.07 50.55
C LYS A 99 -33.99 12.49 51.78
N ASN A 100 -34.25 11.56 52.70
CA ASN A 100 -34.93 11.87 53.96
C ASN A 100 -33.97 12.43 55.00
N VAL A 101 -32.76 11.86 55.14
CA VAL A 101 -31.70 12.39 56.02
C VAL A 101 -31.22 13.77 55.55
N GLY A 102 -31.05 13.96 54.24
CA GLY A 102 -30.61 15.23 53.64
C GLY A 102 -31.53 16.43 53.91
N LYS A 103 -32.81 16.21 54.29
CA LYS A 103 -33.71 17.30 54.71
C LYS A 103 -33.43 17.84 56.10
N HIS A 104 -32.74 17.08 56.94
CA HIS A 104 -32.46 17.42 58.34
C HIS A 104 -31.00 17.83 58.58
N LEU A 105 -30.16 17.79 57.54
CA LEU A 105 -28.78 18.28 57.58
C LEU A 105 -28.71 19.77 57.24
N PRO A 106 -27.89 20.58 57.94
CA PRO A 106 -27.62 21.97 57.56
C PRO A 106 -27.03 22.04 56.13
N ALA A 107 -27.52 22.97 55.32
CA ALA A 107 -27.16 23.07 53.90
C ALA A 107 -25.73 23.60 53.65
N ASP A 108 -25.12 24.26 54.65
CA ASP A 108 -23.83 24.96 54.51
C ASP A 108 -22.64 24.02 54.77
N SER A 109 -22.31 23.18 53.78
CA SER A 109 -21.20 22.22 53.86
C SER A 109 -19.83 22.86 54.12
N GLU A 110 -19.65 24.15 53.79
CA GLU A 110 -18.38 24.87 53.97
C GLU A 110 -18.08 25.23 55.44
N HIS A 111 -19.09 25.36 56.31
CA HIS A 111 -18.89 25.65 57.74
C HIS A 111 -18.44 24.42 58.56
N SER A 112 -18.51 23.21 58.00
CA SER A 112 -18.09 21.98 58.70
C SER A 112 -16.63 22.02 59.17
N LEU A 113 -15.75 22.70 58.43
CA LEU A 113 -14.32 22.84 58.75
C LEU A 113 -14.03 23.80 59.93
N GLN A 114 -15.01 24.58 60.37
CA GLN A 114 -14.86 25.52 61.51
C GLN A 114 -15.30 24.91 62.85
N LEU A 115 -15.93 23.73 62.83
CA LEU A 115 -16.39 23.02 64.03
C LEU A 115 -15.30 22.07 64.55
N GLN A 116 -15.07 22.06 65.87
CA GLN A 116 -14.21 21.04 66.49
C GLN A 116 -14.77 19.63 66.23
N GLY A 117 -13.95 18.75 65.64
CA GLY A 117 -14.37 17.42 65.21
C GLY A 117 -15.09 17.37 63.85
N GLY A 118 -15.23 18.51 63.17
CA GLY A 118 -15.98 18.62 61.91
C GLY A 118 -15.43 17.79 60.74
N ASP A 119 -14.12 17.54 60.67
CA ASP A 119 -13.53 16.74 59.60
C ASP A 119 -13.96 15.25 59.67
N ILE A 120 -14.29 14.75 60.87
CA ILE A 120 -14.82 13.39 61.09
C ILE A 120 -16.28 13.27 60.64
N THR A 121 -17.05 14.36 60.73
CA THR A 121 -18.47 14.41 60.33
C THR A 121 -18.68 14.96 58.91
N ARG A 122 -17.59 15.31 58.21
CA ARG A 122 -17.58 15.99 56.91
C ARG A 122 -18.27 15.22 55.80
N ASP A 123 -18.13 13.89 55.77
CA ASP A 123 -18.82 13.06 54.78
C ASP A 123 -20.34 13.11 54.94
N LEU A 124 -20.83 13.33 56.17
CA LEU A 124 -22.27 13.48 56.45
C LEU A 124 -22.82 14.76 55.81
N TYR A 125 -22.10 15.89 55.91
CA TYR A 125 -22.47 17.15 55.25
C TYR A 125 -22.37 17.06 53.72
N ASN A 126 -21.39 16.30 53.19
CA ASN A 126 -21.23 16.07 51.75
C ASN A 126 -22.30 15.15 51.12
N ILE A 127 -23.15 14.48 51.91
CA ILE A 127 -24.27 13.69 51.36
C ILE A 127 -25.28 14.60 50.64
N GLY A 128 -25.63 15.75 51.20
CA GLY A 128 -26.60 16.67 50.61
C GLY A 128 -26.17 17.19 49.23
N THR A 129 -24.90 17.55 49.09
CA THR A 129 -24.34 18.05 47.81
C THR A 129 -24.24 16.95 46.74
N LYS A 130 -23.90 15.71 47.13
CA LYS A 130 -23.91 14.54 46.22
C LYS A 130 -25.30 14.23 45.67
N VAL A 131 -26.35 14.30 46.49
CA VAL A 131 -27.75 14.10 46.05
C VAL A 131 -28.14 15.13 44.97
N GLN A 132 -27.70 16.38 45.08
CA GLN A 132 -28.04 17.42 44.11
C GLN A 132 -27.23 17.34 42.80
N GLN A 133 -26.04 16.72 42.83
CA GLN A 133 -25.26 16.45 41.62
C GLN A 133 -25.74 15.21 40.85
N SER A 134 -26.18 14.14 41.53
CA SER A 134 -26.59 12.88 40.89
C SER A 134 -27.78 13.01 39.93
N LEU A 135 -28.64 14.02 40.12
CA LEU A 135 -29.81 14.27 39.28
C LEU A 135 -29.52 15.07 37.99
N ARG A 136 -28.31 15.58 37.78
CA ARG A 136 -27.92 16.24 36.50
C ARG A 136 -27.43 15.23 35.47
N ARG A 137 -28.37 14.51 34.84
CA ARG A 137 -28.14 13.62 33.70
C ARG A 137 -27.38 14.36 32.58
N THR A 138 -26.12 13.98 32.35
CA THR A 138 -25.22 14.66 31.41
C THR A 138 -25.65 14.45 29.95
N ARG A 139 -26.49 15.35 29.41
CA ARG A 139 -26.69 15.46 27.95
C ARG A 139 -25.43 16.05 27.34
N SER A 140 -24.69 15.24 26.58
CA SER A 140 -23.62 15.72 25.71
C SER A 140 -24.21 16.56 24.58
N LEU A 141 -24.11 17.89 24.70
CA LEU A 141 -24.54 18.80 23.65
C LEU A 141 -23.47 18.83 22.54
N THR A 142 -23.78 18.28 21.38
CA THR A 142 -22.92 18.37 20.19
C THR A 142 -23.28 19.63 19.42
N GLY A 143 -22.59 20.73 19.72
CA GLY A 143 -22.77 22.03 19.05
C GLY A 143 -21.43 22.71 18.84
N MET A 144 -21.13 23.06 17.59
CA MET A 144 -19.97 23.89 17.22
C MET A 144 -20.22 25.34 17.64
N ASP A 145 -19.21 26.00 18.20
CA ASP A 145 -18.57 27.17 17.58
C ASP A 145 -17.52 27.79 18.52
N VAL A 146 -16.24 27.57 18.22
CA VAL A 146 -15.14 28.42 18.68
C VAL A 146 -14.11 28.55 17.53
N LEU A 147 -14.52 29.21 16.46
CA LEU A 147 -13.58 29.91 15.58
C LEU A 147 -13.26 31.25 16.26
N GLY A 148 -12.27 31.26 17.16
CA GLY A 148 -12.02 32.40 18.04
C GLY A 148 -10.67 32.36 18.76
N GLU A 149 -9.65 32.83 18.04
CA GLU A 149 -8.38 33.37 18.56
C GLU A 149 -7.42 32.50 19.40
N ARG A 150 -6.14 32.90 19.34
CA ARG A 150 -5.03 32.30 20.07
C ARG A 150 -5.20 32.49 21.59
N ARG A 151 -5.68 31.48 22.30
CA ARG A 151 -5.37 31.28 23.72
C ARG A 151 -4.61 29.98 23.92
N GLY A 152 -3.37 30.09 24.39
CA GLY A 152 -2.64 28.94 24.92
C GLY A 152 -3.35 28.39 26.16
N SER A 153 -3.20 27.09 26.41
CA SER A 153 -3.86 26.38 27.52
C SER A 153 -3.66 27.12 28.84
N SER A 154 -4.77 27.57 29.44
CA SER A 154 -4.72 28.17 30.78
C SER A 154 -4.64 27.07 31.82
N ALA A 155 -3.78 27.22 32.83
CA ALA A 155 -3.72 26.28 33.96
C ALA A 155 -5.08 26.09 34.67
N SER A 156 -6.00 27.06 34.54
CA SER A 156 -7.39 26.94 34.99
C SER A 156 -8.21 25.88 34.23
N GLN A 157 -7.98 25.72 32.92
CA GLN A 157 -8.69 24.77 32.06
C GLN A 157 -8.26 23.32 32.32
N LEU A 158 -6.99 23.09 32.66
CA LEU A 158 -6.47 21.79 33.07
C LEU A 158 -7.01 21.33 34.43
N ARG A 159 -7.38 22.28 35.31
CA ARG A 159 -7.84 22.00 36.69
C ARG A 159 -9.29 21.52 36.79
N VAL A 160 -10.07 21.63 35.72
CA VAL A 160 -11.43 21.11 35.63
C VAL A 160 -11.39 19.57 35.52
N PRO A 161 -12.33 18.80 36.10
CA PRO A 161 -12.40 17.36 35.88
C PRO A 161 -12.44 17.00 34.39
N GLY A 162 -11.47 16.20 33.93
CA GLY A 162 -11.28 15.89 32.51
C GLY A 162 -10.63 17.01 31.68
N GLY A 163 -10.09 18.06 32.30
CA GLY A 163 -9.37 19.16 31.64
C GLY A 163 -8.15 18.67 30.87
N PHE A 164 -7.29 17.87 31.53
CA PHE A 164 -6.18 17.16 30.88
C PHE A 164 -6.63 16.29 29.70
N ARG A 165 -7.81 15.64 29.79
CA ARG A 165 -8.36 14.80 28.71
C ARG A 165 -8.82 15.63 27.51
N ARG A 166 -9.49 16.77 27.76
CA ARG A 166 -9.85 17.72 26.70
C ARG A 166 -8.61 18.30 26.03
N GLU A 167 -7.63 18.73 26.81
CA GLU A 167 -6.40 19.31 26.26
C GLU A 167 -5.50 18.29 25.58
N PHE A 168 -5.47 17.04 26.03
CA PHE A 168 -4.83 15.96 25.28
C PHE A 168 -5.49 15.79 23.90
N VAL A 169 -6.83 15.75 23.82
CA VAL A 169 -7.56 15.63 22.55
C VAL A 169 -7.38 16.87 21.66
N VAL A 170 -7.41 18.08 22.22
CA VAL A 170 -7.19 19.33 21.48
C VAL A 170 -5.75 19.40 20.99
N ASN A 171 -4.75 19.21 21.85
CA ASN A 171 -3.35 19.28 21.49
C ASN A 171 -2.95 18.16 20.50
N LYS A 172 -3.58 16.97 20.58
CA LYS A 172 -3.45 15.92 19.55
C LYS A 172 -4.07 16.35 18.21
N ARG A 173 -5.24 17.01 18.21
CA ARG A 173 -5.83 17.61 17.00
C ARG A 173 -4.92 18.70 16.41
N THR A 174 -4.20 19.47 17.23
CA THR A 174 -3.25 20.50 16.77
C THR A 174 -1.93 19.91 16.26
N LYS A 175 -1.33 18.93 16.97
CA LYS A 175 -0.03 18.30 16.62
C LYS A 175 -0.13 17.42 15.37
N PHE A 176 -1.29 16.81 15.11
CA PHE A 176 -1.56 15.99 13.90
C PHE A 176 -2.41 16.71 12.83
N GLY A 177 -2.94 17.91 13.12
CA GLY A 177 -3.55 18.85 12.18
C GLY A 177 -4.89 18.45 11.52
N TYR A 178 -5.21 17.16 11.39
CA TYR A 178 -6.29 16.67 10.50
C TYR A 178 -7.13 15.52 11.07
N THR A 179 -6.94 15.13 12.34
CA THR A 179 -7.55 13.94 12.94
C THR A 179 -8.95 14.20 13.54
N LEU A 180 -9.95 14.40 12.67
CA LEU A 180 -11.33 13.91 12.96
C LEU A 180 -12.30 13.88 11.75
N ASN A 181 -11.99 14.52 10.62
CA ASN A 181 -12.80 14.31 9.41
C ASN A 181 -12.48 12.93 8.86
N GLN A 182 -13.34 11.96 9.14
CA GLN A 182 -13.30 10.66 8.46
C GLN A 182 -13.28 10.93 6.95
N PRO A 183 -12.28 10.44 6.20
CA PRO A 183 -12.24 10.65 4.76
C PRO A 183 -13.53 10.07 4.16
N SER A 184 -14.16 10.83 3.25
CA SER A 184 -15.34 10.38 2.50
C SER A 184 -15.10 8.99 1.91
N GLY A 185 -16.14 8.17 1.75
CA GLY A 185 -15.98 6.76 1.35
C GLY A 185 -15.10 6.56 0.11
N LEU A 186 -15.12 7.51 -0.83
CA LEU A 186 -14.26 7.53 -2.01
C LEU A 186 -12.80 7.92 -1.70
N THR A 187 -12.56 8.99 -0.93
CA THR A 187 -11.19 9.39 -0.56
C THR A 187 -10.52 8.35 0.35
N ARG A 188 -11.30 7.64 1.18
CA ARG A 188 -10.83 6.48 1.96
C ARG A 188 -10.29 5.36 1.07
N ASN A 189 -11.02 4.97 0.02
CA ASN A 189 -10.57 3.93 -0.91
C ASN A 189 -9.29 4.36 -1.66
N PHE A 190 -9.12 5.66 -1.95
CA PHE A 190 -7.88 6.17 -2.54
C PHE A 190 -6.70 6.17 -1.55
N LEU A 191 -6.93 6.57 -0.30
CA LEU A 191 -5.91 6.49 0.78
C LEU A 191 -5.47 5.03 1.01
N GLU A 192 -6.40 4.08 0.93
CA GLU A 192 -6.14 2.64 0.98
C GLU A 192 -5.25 2.18 -0.20
N PHE A 193 -5.56 2.60 -1.44
CA PHE A 193 -4.70 2.38 -2.62
C PHE A 193 -3.30 2.99 -2.47
N LEU A 194 -3.20 4.22 -1.94
CA LEU A 194 -1.92 4.87 -1.70
C LEU A 194 -1.09 4.15 -0.63
N SER A 195 -1.70 3.64 0.44
CA SER A 195 -1.00 2.84 1.46
C SER A 195 -0.43 1.55 0.87
N ILE A 196 -1.13 0.96 -0.10
CA ILE A 196 -0.69 -0.25 -0.80
C ILE A 196 0.45 0.02 -1.79
N TYR A 197 0.55 1.22 -2.36
CA TYR A 197 1.78 1.69 -3.04
C TYR A 197 2.93 1.98 -2.06
N GLY A 198 2.64 2.35 -0.81
CA GLY A 198 3.62 2.42 0.28
C GLY A 198 4.23 1.05 0.62
N HIS A 199 3.53 -0.04 0.32
CA HIS A 199 4.01 -1.42 0.47
C HIS A 199 4.29 -2.11 -0.88
N PHE A 200 4.68 -1.40 -1.93
CA PHE A 200 4.79 -1.98 -3.28
C PHE A 200 5.72 -3.22 -3.33
N ALA A 201 5.27 -4.28 -4.01
CA ALA A 201 5.86 -5.62 -4.04
C ALA A 201 6.06 -6.27 -2.65
N GLY A 202 5.36 -5.77 -1.63
CA GLY A 202 5.53 -6.15 -0.23
C GLY A 202 6.80 -5.58 0.42
N GLU A 203 7.55 -4.71 -0.27
CA GLU A 203 8.65 -3.98 0.35
C GLU A 203 8.11 -2.84 1.22
N ASP A 204 8.71 -2.71 2.40
CA ASP A 204 8.59 -1.62 3.38
C ASP A 204 8.82 -0.18 2.89
N LEU A 205 8.28 0.29 1.76
CA LEU A 205 8.72 1.55 1.11
C LEU A 205 8.35 2.86 1.85
N GLU A 206 7.74 2.78 3.03
CA GLU A 206 7.60 3.93 3.90
C GLU A 206 8.97 4.37 4.44
N ASP A 207 9.22 5.67 4.41
CA ASP A 207 10.27 6.28 5.21
C ASP A 207 9.59 7.21 6.22
N GLU A 208 10.30 7.49 7.30
CA GLU A 208 9.99 8.44 8.37
C GLU A 208 9.38 9.81 7.99
N ASP A 209 9.50 10.23 6.74
CA ASP A 209 9.01 11.50 6.18
C ASP A 209 7.72 11.36 5.36
N PHE A 210 7.23 10.13 5.10
CA PHE A 210 6.11 9.83 4.21
C PHE A 210 4.83 9.49 4.99
N LEU A 211 4.07 10.50 5.41
CA LEU A 211 2.86 10.31 6.21
C LEU A 211 1.65 9.95 5.34
N ALA A 212 1.68 8.76 4.71
CA ALA A 212 0.50 8.12 4.14
C ALA A 212 -0.38 7.44 5.20
N CYS A 213 0.23 6.96 6.29
CA CYS A 213 -0.33 5.85 7.07
C CYS A 213 -0.98 6.20 8.41
N ASP A 214 -1.02 7.48 8.78
CA ASP A 214 -1.74 7.95 10.00
C ASP A 214 -3.28 7.77 9.90
N TYR A 215 -3.78 7.30 8.75
CA TYR A 215 -5.19 6.96 8.50
C TYR A 215 -5.55 5.48 8.76
N THR A 216 -4.59 4.55 8.70
CA THR A 216 -4.86 3.10 8.83
C THR A 216 -4.50 2.56 10.22
N SER A 217 -3.56 3.21 10.90
CA SER A 217 -3.32 3.05 12.33
C SER A 217 -4.47 3.65 13.16
N GLU A 218 -5.59 2.93 13.20
CA GLU A 218 -6.39 2.79 14.42
C GLU A 218 -5.57 2.04 15.51
N ASP A 219 -4.31 2.44 15.73
CA ASP A 219 -3.68 2.25 17.03
C ASP A 219 -4.52 3.13 17.96
N LYS A 220 -5.48 2.48 18.64
CA LYS A 220 -6.10 3.03 19.83
C LYS A 220 -4.99 3.31 20.83
N GLN A 221 -4.47 4.52 20.75
CA GLN A 221 -3.67 5.12 21.81
C GLN A 221 -4.65 5.44 22.92
N ASP A 222 -4.98 4.39 23.67
CA ASP A 222 -5.83 4.41 24.84
C ASP A 222 -5.17 5.25 25.95
N GLU A 223 -5.90 5.48 27.05
CA GLU A 223 -5.54 6.48 28.07
C GLU A 223 -4.26 6.16 28.86
N GLU A 224 -3.59 5.04 28.56
CA GLU A 224 -2.31 4.60 29.14
C GLU A 224 -1.06 5.04 28.34
N THR A 225 -1.18 5.67 27.16
CA THR A 225 0.04 6.16 26.47
C THR A 225 0.72 7.26 27.29
N PRO A 226 2.02 7.13 27.65
CA PRO A 226 2.69 8.05 28.56
C PRO A 226 2.73 9.47 27.99
N LEU A 227 2.46 10.45 28.86
CA LEU A 227 2.25 11.85 28.50
C LEU A 227 3.57 12.63 28.30
N LEU A 228 4.70 12.05 28.74
CA LEU A 228 6.04 12.55 28.51
C LEU A 228 6.66 11.85 27.28
N GLU A 229 7.25 12.62 26.37
CA GLU A 229 8.04 12.06 25.27
C GLU A 229 9.39 11.56 25.83
N GLU A 230 9.54 10.24 25.91
CA GLU A 230 10.86 9.59 26.05
C GLU A 230 11.80 10.03 24.91
N ILE A 231 13.09 10.15 25.26
CA ILE A 231 14.15 10.68 24.40
C ILE A 231 14.19 9.92 23.06
N GLU A 232 14.30 10.66 21.96
CA GLU A 232 14.07 10.13 20.60
C GLU A 232 14.97 8.94 20.21
N GLU A 233 16.17 8.83 20.80
CA GLU A 233 17.11 7.74 20.54
C GLU A 233 16.63 6.37 21.04
N GLU A 234 16.06 6.28 22.26
CA GLU A 234 15.50 5.02 22.77
C GLU A 234 14.25 4.61 21.97
N ARG A 235 13.48 5.61 21.52
CA ARG A 235 12.35 5.41 20.58
C ARG A 235 12.81 4.78 19.27
N TYR A 236 14.02 5.10 18.79
CA TYR A 236 14.60 4.60 17.54
C TYR A 236 14.94 3.11 17.64
N LEU A 237 15.68 2.70 18.69
CA LEU A 237 16.00 1.30 18.95
C LEU A 237 14.77 0.47 19.33
N GLY A 238 13.85 1.05 20.12
CA GLY A 238 12.58 0.44 20.51
C GLY A 238 11.64 0.19 19.32
N ARG A 239 11.56 1.14 18.37
CA ARG A 239 10.81 0.95 17.11
C ARG A 239 11.41 -0.14 16.25
N ILE A 240 12.73 -0.17 16.04
CA ILE A 240 13.39 -1.23 15.26
C ILE A 240 13.10 -2.61 15.87
N ARG A 241 13.14 -2.74 17.20
CA ARG A 241 12.87 -4.00 17.92
C ARG A 241 11.38 -4.41 17.95
N ARG A 242 10.45 -3.45 17.87
CA ARG A 242 8.99 -3.71 17.77
C ARG A 242 8.49 -3.88 16.32
N GLN A 243 9.11 -3.25 15.33
CA GLN A 243 8.76 -3.45 13.91
C GLN A 243 9.19 -4.82 13.40
N ALA A 244 10.31 -5.37 13.89
CA ALA A 244 10.71 -6.75 13.62
C ALA A 244 9.77 -7.82 14.24
N SER A 245 8.77 -7.43 15.04
CA SER A 245 7.89 -8.34 15.78
C SER A 245 6.40 -7.98 15.76
N LYS A 246 5.96 -6.99 14.95
CA LYS A 246 4.52 -6.77 14.73
C LYS A 246 3.95 -7.97 13.94
N PRO A 247 3.03 -8.78 14.48
CA PRO A 247 2.25 -9.69 13.64
C PRO A 247 1.44 -8.84 12.65
N SER A 248 1.32 -9.32 11.40
CA SER A 248 0.54 -8.63 10.37
C SER A 248 -0.86 -8.29 10.90
N ALA A 249 -1.19 -6.99 10.90
CA ALA A 249 -2.50 -6.53 11.36
C ALA A 249 -3.57 -7.13 10.44
N LYS A 250 -4.55 -7.83 11.03
CA LYS A 250 -5.62 -8.50 10.27
C LYS A 250 -6.20 -7.55 9.21
N GLY A 251 -6.14 -7.97 7.94
CA GLY A 251 -6.58 -7.19 6.81
C GLY A 251 -8.02 -6.66 6.99
N LYS A 252 -8.22 -5.38 6.68
CA LYS A 252 -9.51 -4.69 6.86
C LYS A 252 -10.31 -4.55 5.55
N ALA A 253 -9.73 -4.87 4.39
CA ALA A 253 -10.36 -4.75 3.09
C ALA A 253 -11.37 -5.89 2.82
N SER A 254 -12.58 -5.52 2.39
CA SER A 254 -13.58 -6.49 1.92
C SER A 254 -13.21 -7.03 0.54
N THR A 255 -13.57 -8.28 0.24
CA THR A 255 -13.38 -8.96 -1.04
C THR A 255 -13.75 -8.10 -2.26
N ILE A 256 -14.86 -7.36 -2.19
CA ILE A 256 -15.32 -6.45 -3.27
C ILE A 256 -14.42 -5.22 -3.40
N LYS A 257 -13.90 -4.69 -2.29
CA LYS A 257 -12.93 -3.58 -2.33
C LYS A 257 -11.62 -4.03 -2.96
N SER A 258 -11.11 -5.19 -2.56
CA SER A 258 -9.89 -5.77 -3.14
C SER A 258 -10.02 -6.08 -4.63
N PHE A 259 -11.21 -6.50 -5.09
CA PHE A 259 -11.53 -6.57 -6.53
C PHE A 259 -11.36 -5.21 -7.23
N PHE A 260 -12.06 -4.16 -6.77
CA PHE A 260 -11.96 -2.83 -7.39
C PHE A 260 -10.56 -2.24 -7.32
N LEU A 261 -9.81 -2.57 -6.27
CA LEU A 261 -8.44 -2.12 -6.06
C LEU A 261 -7.47 -2.75 -7.06
N LEU A 262 -7.52 -4.07 -7.25
CA LEU A 262 -6.73 -4.79 -8.25
C LEU A 262 -7.15 -4.43 -9.67
N PHE A 263 -8.47 -4.37 -9.93
CA PHE A 263 -9.01 -3.96 -11.22
C PHE A 263 -8.54 -2.56 -11.60
N LYS A 264 -8.64 -1.59 -10.68
CA LYS A 264 -8.09 -0.24 -10.90
C LYS A 264 -6.58 -0.27 -11.18
N SER A 265 -5.82 -1.15 -10.52
CA SER A 265 -4.37 -1.21 -10.75
C SER A 265 -3.97 -1.80 -12.10
N PHE A 266 -4.75 -2.75 -12.63
CA PHE A 266 -4.48 -3.39 -13.92
C PHE A 266 -5.03 -2.54 -15.07
N VAL A 267 -6.17 -1.86 -14.89
CA VAL A 267 -6.73 -0.90 -15.86
C VAL A 267 -5.98 0.43 -15.76
N GLY A 268 -4.69 0.38 -16.08
CA GLY A 268 -3.83 1.53 -16.34
C GLY A 268 -3.90 2.00 -17.79
N THR A 269 -2.91 2.79 -18.23
CA THR A 269 -2.90 3.34 -19.60
C THR A 269 -2.60 2.30 -20.68
N GLY A 270 -2.14 1.09 -20.31
CA GLY A 270 -1.86 -0.01 -21.23
C GLY A 270 -3.01 -0.32 -22.20
N VAL A 271 -4.25 -0.13 -21.75
CA VAL A 271 -5.46 -0.29 -22.56
C VAL A 271 -5.50 0.62 -23.81
N LEU A 272 -4.84 1.78 -23.78
CA LEU A 272 -4.86 2.76 -24.87
C LEU A 272 -3.88 2.45 -26.01
N PHE A 273 -2.90 1.59 -25.75
CA PHE A 273 -1.93 1.10 -26.74
C PHE A 273 -2.42 -0.20 -27.40
N LEU A 274 -3.40 -0.91 -26.80
CA LEU A 274 -3.93 -2.16 -27.33
C LEU A 274 -4.49 -2.06 -28.76
N PRO A 275 -5.22 -1.00 -29.17
CA PRO A 275 -5.69 -0.88 -30.55
C PRO A 275 -4.56 -0.90 -31.58
N LYS A 276 -3.43 -0.22 -31.32
CA LYS A 276 -2.25 -0.30 -32.19
C LYS A 276 -1.58 -1.67 -32.15
N ALA A 277 -1.51 -2.27 -30.96
CA ALA A 277 -1.01 -3.63 -30.82
C ALA A 277 -1.87 -4.64 -31.63
N PHE A 278 -3.19 -4.48 -31.69
CA PHE A 278 -4.09 -5.31 -32.49
C PHE A 278 -3.85 -5.15 -34.00
N SER A 279 -3.57 -3.93 -34.50
CA SER A 279 -3.08 -3.74 -35.87
C SER A 279 -1.73 -4.43 -36.12
N ASN A 280 -0.78 -4.31 -35.18
CA ASN A 280 0.53 -4.96 -35.30
C ASN A 280 0.45 -6.50 -35.24
N GLY A 281 -0.57 -7.11 -34.60
CA GLY A 281 -0.73 -8.57 -34.48
C GLY A 281 -1.74 -9.23 -35.42
N GLY A 282 -2.77 -8.51 -35.85
CA GLY A 282 -3.95 -9.06 -36.51
C GLY A 282 -5.01 -9.58 -35.52
N LEU A 283 -6.29 -9.44 -35.89
CA LEU A 283 -7.41 -9.50 -34.95
C LEU A 283 -7.49 -10.81 -34.15
N PHE A 284 -7.49 -11.96 -34.82
CA PHE A 284 -7.66 -13.26 -34.15
C PHE A 284 -6.43 -13.67 -33.34
N LEU A 285 -5.23 -13.36 -33.84
CA LEU A 285 -3.99 -13.63 -33.14
C LEU A 285 -3.93 -12.83 -31.83
N SER A 286 -4.22 -11.53 -31.89
CA SER A 286 -4.23 -10.65 -30.72
C SER A 286 -5.28 -11.08 -29.69
N ILE A 287 -6.49 -11.48 -30.09
CA ILE A 287 -7.49 -12.03 -29.15
C ILE A 287 -6.96 -13.29 -28.46
N GLY A 288 -6.45 -14.26 -29.23
CA GLY A 288 -5.94 -15.52 -28.69
C GLY A 288 -4.76 -15.34 -27.74
N LEU A 289 -3.79 -14.51 -28.12
CA LEU A 289 -2.61 -14.21 -27.30
C LEU A 289 -2.97 -13.38 -26.05
N LEU A 290 -3.93 -12.45 -26.12
CA LEU A 290 -4.35 -11.66 -24.95
C LEU A 290 -5.05 -12.54 -23.90
N VAL A 291 -5.89 -13.50 -24.33
CA VAL A 291 -6.46 -14.53 -23.44
C VAL A 291 -5.36 -15.41 -22.85
N PHE A 292 -4.40 -15.85 -23.67
CA PHE A 292 -3.28 -16.66 -23.22
C PHE A 292 -2.42 -15.95 -22.14
N PHE A 293 -2.02 -14.70 -22.36
CA PHE A 293 -1.25 -13.93 -21.37
C PHE A 293 -2.05 -13.58 -20.11
N GLY A 294 -3.38 -13.42 -20.21
CA GLY A 294 -4.26 -13.30 -19.05
C GLY A 294 -4.25 -14.58 -18.19
N ILE A 295 -4.42 -15.75 -18.80
CA ILE A 295 -4.36 -17.05 -18.11
C ILE A 295 -2.96 -17.28 -17.49
N LEU A 296 -1.90 -16.96 -18.23
CA LEU A 296 -0.53 -17.12 -17.79
C LEU A 296 -0.20 -16.20 -16.60
N SER A 297 -0.62 -14.93 -16.66
CA SER A 297 -0.49 -13.96 -15.56
C SER A 297 -1.26 -14.41 -14.32
N TYR A 298 -2.51 -14.88 -14.47
CA TYR A 298 -3.29 -15.45 -13.38
C TYR A 298 -2.55 -16.59 -12.66
N PHE A 299 -1.98 -17.53 -13.43
CA PHE A 299 -1.19 -18.62 -12.84
C PHE A 299 0.05 -18.10 -12.10
N CYS A 300 0.83 -17.21 -12.71
CA CYS A 300 2.03 -16.63 -12.11
C CYS A 300 1.75 -15.85 -10.81
N TYR A 301 0.61 -15.17 -10.73
CA TYR A 301 0.19 -14.44 -9.54
C TYR A 301 -0.29 -15.38 -8.41
N LEU A 302 -0.97 -16.48 -8.76
CA LEU A 302 -1.32 -17.50 -7.78
C LEU A 302 -0.09 -18.18 -7.17
N ILE A 303 0.87 -18.61 -8.00
CA ILE A 303 2.07 -19.29 -7.49
C ILE A 303 2.98 -18.37 -6.69
N LEU A 304 3.00 -17.06 -6.98
CA LEU A 304 3.65 -16.05 -6.14
C LEU A 304 3.02 -16.02 -4.74
N VAL A 305 1.70 -15.93 -4.67
CA VAL A 305 0.95 -15.92 -3.40
C VAL A 305 1.12 -17.22 -2.63
N GLN A 306 1.09 -18.39 -3.30
CA GLN A 306 1.37 -19.68 -2.66
C GLN A 306 2.79 -19.75 -2.10
N THR A 307 3.77 -19.26 -2.86
CA THR A 307 5.17 -19.18 -2.42
C THR A 307 5.29 -18.30 -1.17
N LYS A 308 4.69 -17.12 -1.19
CA LYS A 308 4.65 -16.19 -0.05
C LYS A 308 4.03 -16.80 1.20
N VAL A 309 2.89 -17.50 1.06
CA VAL A 309 2.25 -18.22 2.17
C VAL A 309 3.15 -19.34 2.71
N LYS A 310 3.94 -20.00 1.86
CA LYS A 310 4.83 -21.08 2.28
C LYS A 310 6.15 -20.61 2.90
N THR A 311 6.72 -19.50 2.45
CA THR A 311 7.94 -18.92 3.04
C THR A 311 7.65 -18.11 4.30
N GLY A 312 6.42 -17.59 4.45
CA GLY A 312 6.05 -16.69 5.56
C GLY A 312 6.63 -15.28 5.41
N VAL A 313 7.09 -14.91 4.21
CA VAL A 313 7.80 -13.64 3.94
C VAL A 313 6.92 -12.74 3.08
N SER A 314 6.70 -11.50 3.51
CA SER A 314 5.76 -10.57 2.87
C SER A 314 6.32 -9.77 1.68
N SER A 315 7.64 -9.65 1.50
CA SER A 315 8.26 -8.99 0.33
C SER A 315 8.60 -9.98 -0.79
N PHE A 316 8.28 -9.63 -2.05
CA PHE A 316 8.68 -10.36 -3.25
C PHE A 316 10.22 -10.45 -3.38
N GLY A 317 10.92 -9.36 -3.07
CA GLY A 317 12.39 -9.34 -3.05
C GLY A 317 12.98 -10.25 -1.98
N ASP A 318 12.39 -10.27 -0.77
CA ASP A 318 12.85 -11.11 0.33
C ASP A 318 12.53 -12.60 0.14
N ILE A 319 11.42 -12.94 -0.53
CA ILE A 319 11.16 -14.32 -0.99
C ILE A 319 12.31 -14.79 -1.89
N GLY A 320 12.81 -13.90 -2.76
CA GLY A 320 14.01 -14.14 -3.57
C GLY A 320 15.28 -14.38 -2.73
N ASP A 321 15.52 -13.57 -1.70
CA ASP A 321 16.68 -13.72 -0.81
C ASP A 321 16.64 -15.05 -0.03
N VAL A 322 15.49 -15.41 0.54
CA VAL A 322 15.33 -16.64 1.33
C VAL A 322 15.49 -17.90 0.47
N LEU A 323 15.00 -17.89 -0.78
CA LEU A 323 15.04 -19.07 -1.65
C LEU A 323 16.33 -19.18 -2.46
N TYR A 324 16.88 -18.08 -2.99
CA TYR A 324 18.02 -18.07 -3.92
C TYR A 324 19.17 -17.15 -3.50
N GLY A 325 19.03 -16.41 -2.40
CA GLY A 325 20.05 -15.49 -1.90
C GLY A 325 20.02 -14.11 -2.56
N LYS A 326 20.89 -13.23 -2.05
CA LYS A 326 20.92 -11.79 -2.32
C LYS A 326 20.99 -11.39 -3.79
N GLN A 327 21.50 -12.27 -4.65
CA GLN A 327 21.52 -12.05 -6.10
C GLN A 327 20.11 -12.04 -6.69
N MET A 328 19.25 -12.99 -6.30
CA MET A 328 17.86 -13.04 -6.76
C MET A 328 17.05 -11.84 -6.24
N LYS A 329 17.24 -11.45 -4.97
CA LYS A 329 16.65 -10.22 -4.43
C LYS A 329 17.06 -8.99 -5.25
N LEU A 330 18.34 -8.88 -5.60
CA LEU A 330 18.83 -7.77 -6.43
C LEU A 330 18.20 -7.77 -7.83
N LEU A 331 18.09 -8.93 -8.48
CA LEU A 331 17.46 -9.06 -9.81
C LEU A 331 15.98 -8.64 -9.79
N ILE A 332 15.19 -9.18 -8.84
CA ILE A 332 13.77 -8.82 -8.66
C ILE A 332 13.62 -7.31 -8.45
N LEU A 333 14.38 -6.73 -7.51
CA LEU A 333 14.32 -5.30 -7.23
C LEU A 333 14.78 -4.43 -8.41
N SER A 334 15.80 -4.86 -9.18
CA SER A 334 16.21 -4.15 -10.39
C SER A 334 15.15 -4.21 -11.50
N SER A 335 14.46 -5.33 -11.65
CA SER A 335 13.37 -5.48 -12.61
C SER A 335 12.19 -4.57 -12.25
N ILE A 336 11.85 -4.45 -10.96
CA ILE A 336 10.83 -3.51 -10.46
C ILE A 336 11.23 -2.06 -10.75
N VAL A 337 12.47 -1.66 -10.44
CA VAL A 337 12.95 -0.30 -10.75
C VAL A 337 12.85 -0.02 -12.25
N LEU A 338 13.30 -0.97 -13.08
CA LEU A 338 13.33 -0.83 -14.53
C LEU A 338 11.92 -0.74 -15.14
N SER A 339 10.98 -1.57 -14.69
CA SER A 339 9.60 -1.53 -15.19
C SER A 339 8.92 -0.22 -14.83
N GLN A 340 9.05 0.25 -13.58
CA GLN A 340 8.45 1.52 -13.16
C GLN A 340 9.04 2.74 -13.89
N ILE A 341 10.35 2.76 -14.17
CA ILE A 341 10.97 3.80 -15.01
C ILE A 341 10.41 3.73 -16.44
N GLY A 342 10.29 2.54 -17.03
CA GLY A 342 9.71 2.34 -18.36
C GLY A 342 8.26 2.78 -18.47
N PHE A 343 7.43 2.47 -17.47
CA PHE A 343 6.03 2.90 -17.41
C PHE A 343 5.92 4.42 -17.32
N VAL A 344 6.68 5.05 -16.43
CA VAL A 344 6.66 6.51 -16.29
C VAL A 344 7.15 7.19 -17.56
N ALA A 345 8.18 6.66 -18.23
CA ALA A 345 8.63 7.18 -19.53
C ALA A 345 7.54 7.07 -20.61
N ALA A 346 6.86 5.92 -20.73
CA ALA A 346 5.75 5.75 -21.66
C ALA A 346 4.58 6.70 -21.35
N TYR A 347 4.31 6.94 -20.06
CA TYR A 347 3.27 7.87 -19.61
C TYR A 347 3.63 9.33 -19.93
N THR A 348 4.92 9.70 -19.88
CA THR A 348 5.41 11.03 -20.29
C THR A 348 5.24 11.22 -21.81
N VAL A 349 5.64 10.26 -22.65
CA VAL A 349 5.43 10.39 -24.11
C VAL A 349 3.93 10.47 -24.44
N PHE A 350 3.12 9.59 -23.87
CA PHE A 350 1.66 9.63 -24.00
C PHE A 350 1.09 11.02 -23.65
N THR A 351 1.55 11.60 -22.55
CA THR A 351 1.05 12.88 -22.03
C THR A 351 1.43 14.01 -23.00
N ALA A 352 2.66 14.00 -23.49
CA ALA A 352 3.16 14.96 -24.48
C ALA A 352 2.42 14.88 -25.83
N GLU A 353 2.15 13.69 -26.35
CA GLU A 353 1.41 13.51 -27.61
C GLU A 353 -0.02 14.07 -27.53
N ASN A 354 -0.74 13.77 -26.46
CA ASN A 354 -2.11 14.25 -26.29
C ASN A 354 -2.16 15.75 -25.97
N PHE A 355 -1.21 16.28 -25.20
CA PHE A 355 -1.11 17.74 -25.02
C PHE A 355 -0.77 18.46 -26.34
N LYS A 356 0.06 17.86 -27.20
CA LYS A 356 0.31 18.40 -28.55
C LYS A 356 -0.99 18.45 -29.37
N ALA A 357 -1.76 17.37 -29.38
CA ALA A 357 -3.06 17.33 -30.06
C ALA A 357 -4.02 18.38 -29.49
N PHE A 358 -4.13 18.49 -28.16
CA PHE A 358 -4.95 19.53 -27.51
C PHE A 358 -4.52 20.95 -27.89
N LEU A 359 -3.22 21.26 -27.87
CA LEU A 359 -2.70 22.59 -28.23
C LEU A 359 -3.00 22.95 -29.69
N HIS A 360 -2.90 21.98 -30.59
CA HIS A 360 -3.26 22.15 -32.00
C HIS A 360 -4.77 22.35 -32.18
N ASN A 361 -5.58 21.42 -31.65
CA ASN A 361 -7.03 21.40 -31.87
C ASN A 361 -7.78 22.54 -31.13
N ALA A 362 -7.31 22.95 -29.94
CA ALA A 362 -7.97 24.00 -29.14
C ALA A 362 -7.45 25.42 -29.40
N PHE A 363 -6.19 25.57 -29.81
CA PHE A 363 -5.54 26.89 -29.94
C PHE A 363 -4.81 27.13 -31.27
N GLY A 364 -4.73 26.13 -32.17
CA GLY A 364 -3.95 26.22 -33.41
C GLY A 364 -2.43 26.28 -33.19
N LEU A 365 -1.94 25.86 -32.02
CA LEU A 365 -0.52 25.99 -31.64
C LEU A 365 0.25 24.71 -31.95
N GLU A 366 1.27 24.81 -32.81
CA GLU A 366 2.20 23.72 -33.07
C GLU A 366 3.30 23.67 -32.01
N ALA A 367 3.23 22.67 -31.12
CA ALA A 367 4.27 22.37 -30.14
C ALA A 367 5.12 21.16 -30.56
N GLY A 368 6.44 21.27 -30.40
CA GLY A 368 7.35 20.13 -30.54
C GLY A 368 7.22 19.18 -29.34
N ILE A 369 7.12 17.86 -29.60
CA ILE A 369 7.00 16.83 -28.56
C ILE A 369 8.12 16.95 -27.53
N SER A 370 9.35 17.18 -27.98
CA SER A 370 10.53 17.42 -27.14
C SER A 370 10.31 18.53 -26.10
N VAL A 371 9.67 19.64 -26.49
CA VAL A 371 9.42 20.78 -25.60
C VAL A 371 8.40 20.41 -24.53
N LEU A 372 7.35 19.65 -24.89
CA LEU A 372 6.34 19.17 -23.96
C LEU A 372 6.93 18.16 -22.95
N VAL A 373 7.74 17.21 -23.41
CA VAL A 373 8.44 16.25 -22.54
C VAL A 373 9.32 16.97 -21.49
N PHE A 374 10.08 18.00 -21.89
CA PHE A 374 10.87 18.78 -20.93
C PHE A 374 10.03 19.74 -20.05
N ALA A 375 8.90 20.24 -20.55
CA ALA A 375 7.95 21.04 -19.76
C ALA A 375 7.25 20.19 -18.68
N GLU A 376 6.89 18.95 -18.99
CA GLU A 376 6.37 17.98 -18.03
C GLU A 376 7.38 17.66 -16.92
N ALA A 377 8.68 17.54 -17.26
CA ALA A 377 9.72 17.34 -16.25
C ALA A 377 9.77 18.47 -15.20
N LEU A 378 9.52 19.72 -15.61
CA LEU A 378 9.41 20.87 -14.71
C LEU A 378 8.22 20.74 -13.74
N PHE A 379 7.18 19.99 -14.11
CA PHE A 379 6.06 19.63 -13.23
C PHE A 379 6.35 18.38 -12.37
N TYR A 380 6.97 17.34 -12.95
CA TYR A 380 7.31 16.11 -12.23
C TYR A 380 8.37 16.31 -11.14
N ILE A 381 9.34 17.21 -11.34
CA ILE A 381 10.38 17.53 -10.35
C ILE A 381 9.77 17.96 -9.00
N PRO A 382 9.01 19.07 -8.89
CA PRO A 382 8.43 19.50 -7.61
C PRO A 382 7.46 18.45 -7.04
N MET A 383 6.72 17.74 -7.89
CA MET A 383 5.81 16.68 -7.46
C MET A 383 6.54 15.45 -6.86
N SER A 384 7.69 15.05 -7.40
CA SER A 384 8.51 13.94 -6.88
C SER A 384 9.14 14.26 -5.49
N LEU A 385 9.25 15.55 -5.17
CA LEU A 385 9.69 16.06 -3.88
C LEU A 385 8.55 16.12 -2.84
N VAL A 386 7.28 15.92 -3.24
CA VAL A 386 6.15 15.90 -2.31
C VAL A 386 6.20 14.65 -1.44
N ARG A 387 6.52 14.83 -0.16
CA ARG A 387 6.61 13.75 0.83
C ARG A 387 5.26 13.33 1.43
N ASN A 388 4.24 14.18 1.36
CA ASN A 388 2.91 13.92 1.94
C ASN A 388 1.84 13.80 0.84
N ILE A 389 1.76 12.63 0.19
CA ILE A 389 0.82 12.37 -0.92
C ILE A 389 -0.65 12.31 -0.46
N THR A 390 -0.92 12.20 0.85
CA THR A 390 -2.28 12.33 1.42
C THR A 390 -2.98 13.63 1.01
N LYS A 391 -2.23 14.73 0.85
CA LYS A 391 -2.75 16.02 0.36
C LYS A 391 -3.20 16.01 -1.10
N LEU A 392 -2.73 15.04 -1.90
CA LEU A 392 -3.09 14.84 -3.31
C LEU A 392 -4.29 13.90 -3.49
N SER A 393 -4.85 13.33 -2.41
CA SER A 393 -5.94 12.34 -2.47
C SER A 393 -7.21 12.82 -3.19
N LEU A 394 -7.54 14.13 -3.11
CA LEU A 394 -8.65 14.71 -3.85
C LEU A 394 -8.33 14.84 -5.34
N ALA A 395 -7.15 15.36 -5.69
CA ALA A 395 -6.71 15.48 -7.08
C ALA A 395 -6.66 14.11 -7.79
N ALA A 396 -6.16 13.09 -7.09
CA ALA A 396 -6.13 11.72 -7.60
C ALA A 396 -7.53 11.05 -7.64
N LEU A 397 -8.52 11.52 -6.85
CA LEU A 397 -9.91 11.10 -7.04
C LEU A 397 -10.46 11.64 -8.37
N VAL A 398 -10.27 12.94 -8.62
CA VAL A 398 -10.67 13.62 -9.86
C VAL A 398 -9.98 12.99 -11.07
N ALA A 399 -8.70 12.63 -10.97
CA ALA A 399 -7.96 11.91 -12.00
C ALA A 399 -8.65 10.57 -12.40
N ASN A 400 -9.19 9.81 -11.46
CA ASN A 400 -9.92 8.56 -11.79
C ASN A 400 -11.23 8.84 -12.54
N VAL A 401 -11.90 9.95 -12.23
CA VAL A 401 -13.12 10.37 -12.95
C VAL A 401 -12.78 10.73 -14.39
N PHE A 402 -11.70 11.48 -14.62
CA PHE A 402 -11.22 11.81 -15.97
C PHE A 402 -10.78 10.58 -16.77
N ILE A 403 -10.12 9.60 -16.13
CA ILE A 403 -9.75 8.33 -16.76
C ILE A 403 -11.02 7.55 -17.18
N LEU A 404 -11.99 7.40 -16.26
CA LEU A 404 -13.23 6.68 -16.54
C LEU A 404 -14.07 7.37 -17.62
N SER A 405 -14.22 8.70 -17.58
CA SER A 405 -14.93 9.45 -18.62
C SER A 405 -14.22 9.36 -19.96
N GLY A 406 -12.87 9.39 -19.98
CA GLY A 406 -12.08 9.22 -21.19
C GLY A 406 -12.31 7.86 -21.85
N ILE A 407 -12.26 6.77 -21.08
CA ILE A 407 -12.57 5.42 -21.59
C ILE A 407 -13.99 5.35 -22.17
N CYS A 408 -14.98 5.93 -21.49
CA CYS A 408 -16.36 5.96 -21.99
C CYS A 408 -16.49 6.74 -23.31
N ILE A 409 -15.80 7.88 -23.44
CA ILE A 409 -15.78 8.71 -24.66
C ILE A 409 -15.07 7.99 -25.81
N ILE A 410 -13.93 7.32 -25.54
CA ILE A 410 -13.22 6.50 -26.54
C ILE A 410 -14.12 5.39 -27.07
N VAL A 411 -14.77 4.62 -26.18
CA VAL A 411 -15.68 3.54 -26.58
C VAL A 411 -16.87 4.08 -27.36
N TYR A 412 -17.44 5.22 -26.97
CA TYR A 412 -18.54 5.87 -27.68
C TYR A 412 -18.14 6.28 -29.11
N TYR A 413 -17.06 7.03 -29.28
CA TYR A 413 -16.64 7.50 -30.61
C TYR A 413 -16.17 6.37 -31.51
N ALA A 414 -15.35 5.44 -31.00
CA ALA A 414 -14.91 4.30 -31.81
C ALA A 414 -16.09 3.40 -32.24
N SER A 415 -17.14 3.26 -31.42
CA SER A 415 -18.36 2.55 -31.78
C SER A 415 -19.22 3.33 -32.79
N ALA A 416 -19.31 4.65 -32.65
CA ALA A 416 -20.06 5.50 -33.57
C ALA A 416 -19.43 5.50 -34.98
N ASP A 417 -18.10 5.67 -35.04
CA ASP A 417 -17.32 5.63 -36.28
C ASP A 417 -17.42 4.24 -36.96
N LEU A 418 -17.40 3.14 -36.18
CA LEU A 418 -17.59 1.77 -36.70
C LEU A 418 -18.97 1.57 -37.32
N VAL A 419 -20.01 2.18 -36.75
CA VAL A 419 -21.39 2.11 -37.27
C VAL A 419 -21.59 3.01 -38.49
N SER A 420 -20.93 4.17 -38.57
CA SER A 420 -21.06 5.08 -39.71
C SER A 420 -20.23 4.67 -40.92
N ASN A 421 -19.01 4.17 -40.69
CA ASN A 421 -18.02 3.92 -41.74
C ASN A 421 -17.92 2.42 -42.10
N GLY A 422 -18.47 1.55 -41.25
CA GLY A 422 -18.32 0.10 -41.37
C GLY A 422 -17.00 -0.41 -40.77
N VAL A 423 -16.76 -1.71 -40.92
CA VAL A 423 -15.51 -2.36 -40.47
C VAL A 423 -14.39 -1.98 -41.45
N ALA A 424 -13.26 -1.52 -40.92
CA ALA A 424 -12.06 -1.24 -41.69
C ALA A 424 -11.46 -2.52 -42.32
N ASP A 425 -10.54 -2.37 -43.27
CA ASP A 425 -9.77 -3.52 -43.75
C ASP A 425 -8.89 -4.06 -42.60
N ILE A 426 -9.04 -5.35 -42.28
CA ILE A 426 -8.44 -5.97 -41.10
C ILE A 426 -7.62 -7.20 -41.48
N THR A 427 -6.38 -7.22 -41.01
CA THR A 427 -5.55 -8.43 -41.12
C THR A 427 -5.98 -9.45 -40.06
N VAL A 428 -6.24 -10.68 -40.51
CA VAL A 428 -6.55 -11.83 -39.65
C VAL A 428 -5.30 -12.25 -38.85
N PHE A 429 -4.13 -12.15 -39.49
CA PHE A 429 -2.82 -12.50 -38.96
C PHE A 429 -1.77 -11.60 -39.61
N SER A 430 -1.04 -10.80 -38.83
CA SER A 430 0.06 -9.96 -39.33
C SER A 430 1.41 -10.64 -39.07
N GLY A 431 2.09 -11.05 -40.13
CA GLY A 431 3.29 -11.91 -40.02
C GLY A 431 4.56 -11.21 -39.50
N GLU A 432 4.68 -9.89 -39.70
CA GLU A 432 5.95 -9.18 -39.49
C GLU A 432 6.03 -8.43 -38.14
N LYS A 433 4.91 -7.92 -37.62
CA LYS A 433 4.88 -7.04 -36.43
C LYS A 433 4.25 -7.65 -35.18
N TRP A 434 3.82 -8.91 -35.22
CA TRP A 434 3.13 -9.58 -34.10
C TRP A 434 3.97 -9.65 -32.81
N THR A 435 5.29 -9.53 -32.91
CA THR A 435 6.22 -9.44 -31.76
C THR A 435 6.02 -8.17 -30.94
N LEU A 436 5.64 -7.04 -31.58
CA LEU A 436 5.32 -5.79 -30.89
C LEU A 436 4.05 -5.94 -30.05
N PHE A 437 3.08 -6.72 -30.51
CA PHE A 437 1.88 -7.03 -29.74
C PHE A 437 2.22 -7.75 -28.42
N ILE A 438 3.19 -8.69 -28.42
CA ILE A 438 3.56 -9.45 -27.21
C ILE A 438 3.97 -8.51 -26.07
N GLY A 439 4.86 -7.55 -26.35
CA GLY A 439 5.33 -6.60 -25.34
C GLY A 439 4.19 -5.73 -24.79
N VAL A 440 3.34 -5.18 -25.66
CA VAL A 440 2.18 -4.36 -25.24
C VAL A 440 1.14 -5.17 -24.46
N ALA A 441 0.88 -6.43 -24.84
CA ALA A 441 -0.04 -7.31 -24.12
C ALA A 441 0.46 -7.66 -22.71
N ILE A 442 1.76 -7.90 -22.56
CA ILE A 442 2.40 -8.20 -21.27
C ILE A 442 2.50 -6.95 -20.39
N PHE A 443 2.75 -5.78 -20.99
CA PHE A 443 2.64 -4.47 -20.34
C PHE A 443 1.22 -4.23 -19.80
N ALA A 444 0.18 -4.50 -20.60
CA ALA A 444 -1.21 -4.28 -20.20
C ALA A 444 -1.67 -5.17 -19.04
N PHE A 445 -1.10 -6.38 -18.90
CA PHE A 445 -1.36 -7.25 -17.75
C PHE A 445 -0.42 -7.03 -16.55
N GLU A 446 0.54 -6.09 -16.59
CA GLU A 446 1.41 -5.88 -15.43
C GLU A 446 0.65 -5.27 -14.24
N GLY A 447 0.82 -5.91 -13.08
CA GLY A 447 0.42 -5.36 -11.78
C GLY A 447 0.92 -6.22 -10.61
N ILE A 448 2.03 -6.96 -10.81
CA ILE A 448 2.47 -8.01 -9.88
C ILE A 448 2.96 -7.43 -8.55
N GLY A 449 3.49 -6.20 -8.56
CA GLY A 449 3.87 -5.49 -7.35
C GLY A 449 2.69 -5.21 -6.39
N LEU A 450 1.44 -5.28 -6.87
CA LEU A 450 0.26 -5.01 -6.04
C LEU A 450 -0.44 -6.30 -5.57
N ILE A 451 -0.04 -7.46 -6.08
CA ILE A 451 -0.58 -8.77 -5.71
C ILE A 451 -0.41 -9.07 -4.22
N ILE A 452 0.82 -9.00 -3.70
CA ILE A 452 1.08 -9.35 -2.28
C ILE A 452 0.42 -8.35 -1.32
N PRO A 453 0.57 -7.01 -1.48
CA PRO A 453 -0.03 -6.05 -0.55
C PRO A 453 -1.57 -6.08 -0.54
N VAL A 454 -2.21 -6.32 -1.70
CA VAL A 454 -3.67 -6.46 -1.74
C VAL A 454 -4.10 -7.78 -1.08
N GLN A 455 -3.35 -8.87 -1.26
CA GLN A 455 -3.64 -10.13 -0.57
C GLN A 455 -3.53 -9.99 0.95
N GLU A 456 -2.61 -9.16 1.45
CA GLU A 456 -2.45 -8.87 2.89
C GLU A 456 -3.52 -7.92 3.43
N SER A 457 -4.02 -6.99 2.62
CA SER A 457 -5.08 -6.08 3.04
C SER A 457 -6.45 -6.77 3.23
N MET A 458 -6.66 -7.95 2.62
CA MET A 458 -7.93 -8.68 2.66
C MET A 458 -8.30 -9.22 4.06
N GLN A 459 -9.58 -9.07 4.41
CA GLN A 459 -10.20 -9.74 5.58
C GLN A 459 -10.18 -11.27 5.48
N ARG A 460 -10.21 -11.81 4.25
CA ARG A 460 -10.19 -13.24 3.92
C ARG A 460 -9.20 -13.53 2.80
N PRO A 461 -7.89 -13.61 3.08
CA PRO A 461 -6.87 -13.88 2.07
C PRO A 461 -7.09 -15.20 1.29
N GLU A 462 -7.86 -16.14 1.85
CA GLU A 462 -8.28 -17.39 1.21
C GLU A 462 -9.23 -17.20 0.00
N ASP A 463 -9.95 -16.08 -0.07
CA ASP A 463 -10.80 -15.74 -1.23
C ASP A 463 -10.01 -15.05 -2.36
N PHE A 464 -8.73 -14.70 -2.14
CA PHE A 464 -7.88 -14.00 -3.11
C PHE A 464 -7.84 -14.67 -4.50
N PRO A 465 -7.73 -16.01 -4.65
CA PRO A 465 -7.73 -16.65 -5.98
C PRO A 465 -9.01 -16.38 -6.79
N LYS A 466 -10.18 -16.28 -6.12
CA LYS A 466 -11.46 -15.98 -6.78
C LYS A 466 -11.53 -14.52 -7.22
N VAL A 467 -11.06 -13.62 -6.35
CA VAL A 467 -10.97 -12.17 -6.65
C VAL A 467 -10.04 -11.95 -7.84
N LEU A 468 -8.86 -12.56 -7.81
CA LEU A 468 -7.86 -12.45 -8.87
C LEU A 468 -8.41 -12.99 -10.20
N LEU A 469 -9.10 -14.13 -10.20
CA LEU A 469 -9.71 -14.68 -11.41
C LEU A 469 -10.76 -13.71 -11.99
N ALA A 470 -11.62 -13.15 -11.15
CA ALA A 470 -12.61 -12.18 -11.56
C ALA A 470 -11.97 -10.91 -12.14
N VAL A 471 -10.88 -10.41 -11.53
CA VAL A 471 -10.13 -9.26 -12.03
C VAL A 471 -9.50 -9.56 -13.40
N VAL A 472 -8.77 -10.68 -13.53
CA VAL A 472 -8.12 -11.06 -14.78
C VAL A 472 -9.15 -11.22 -15.90
N VAL A 473 -10.28 -11.89 -15.65
CA VAL A 473 -11.36 -12.03 -16.64
C VAL A 473 -11.97 -10.66 -17.01
N ALA A 474 -12.24 -9.80 -16.03
CA ALA A 474 -12.79 -8.46 -16.30
C ALA A 474 -11.81 -7.59 -17.11
N CYS A 475 -10.52 -7.62 -16.78
CA CYS A 475 -9.46 -6.94 -17.53
C CYS A 475 -9.32 -7.53 -18.94
N SER A 476 -9.29 -8.86 -19.10
CA SER A 476 -9.24 -9.51 -20.41
C SER A 476 -10.41 -9.09 -21.31
N VAL A 477 -11.65 -9.08 -20.80
CA VAL A 477 -12.83 -8.63 -21.56
C VAL A 477 -12.72 -7.16 -21.96
N LEU A 478 -12.28 -6.29 -21.05
CA LEU A 478 -12.11 -4.85 -21.31
C LEU A 478 -10.99 -4.57 -22.32
N PHE A 479 -9.85 -5.26 -22.18
CA PHE A 479 -8.68 -5.16 -23.05
C PHE A 479 -8.96 -5.70 -24.46
N ILE A 480 -9.61 -6.86 -24.58
CA ILE A 480 -10.06 -7.41 -25.86
C ILE A 480 -11.10 -6.48 -26.48
N GLY A 481 -12.08 -6.02 -25.70
CA GLY A 481 -13.14 -5.14 -26.18
C GLY A 481 -12.61 -3.84 -26.78
N ILE A 482 -11.75 -3.11 -26.06
CA ILE A 482 -11.20 -1.83 -26.54
C ILE A 482 -10.16 -2.05 -27.65
N GLY A 483 -9.29 -3.06 -27.54
CA GLY A 483 -8.30 -3.40 -28.57
C GLY A 483 -8.94 -3.79 -29.90
N ALA A 484 -9.91 -4.71 -29.86
CA ALA A 484 -10.65 -5.15 -31.04
C ALA A 484 -11.52 -4.03 -31.62
N LEU A 485 -12.25 -3.27 -30.78
CA LEU A 485 -13.06 -2.14 -31.24
C LEU A 485 -12.20 -1.13 -32.00
N GLY A 486 -11.11 -0.66 -31.40
CA GLY A 486 -10.23 0.32 -32.03
C GLY A 486 -9.60 -0.17 -33.34
N TYR A 487 -9.25 -1.46 -33.45
CA TYR A 487 -8.74 -2.03 -34.69
C TYR A 487 -9.83 -2.22 -35.76
N LEU A 488 -11.03 -2.67 -35.38
CA LEU A 488 -12.16 -2.81 -36.30
C LEU A 488 -12.62 -1.46 -36.87
N THR A 489 -12.51 -0.37 -36.09
CA THR A 489 -12.88 0.98 -36.52
C THR A 489 -11.83 1.64 -37.41
N TYR A 490 -10.54 1.56 -37.04
CA TYR A 490 -9.48 2.37 -37.66
C TYR A 490 -8.45 1.58 -38.48
N GLY A 491 -8.55 0.24 -38.53
CA GLY A 491 -7.63 -0.61 -39.29
C GLY A 491 -6.16 -0.34 -38.96
N ASP A 492 -5.30 -0.36 -39.98
CA ASP A 492 -3.86 -0.12 -39.80
C ASP A 492 -3.48 1.36 -39.60
N ASP A 493 -4.40 2.28 -39.94
CA ASP A 493 -4.24 3.74 -39.74
C ASP A 493 -4.32 4.18 -38.28
N VAL A 494 -4.80 3.29 -37.40
CA VAL A 494 -4.85 3.49 -35.94
C VAL A 494 -3.49 3.98 -35.43
N LYS A 495 -3.53 5.06 -34.64
CA LYS A 495 -2.33 5.65 -33.99
C LYS A 495 -1.99 4.89 -32.72
N THR A 496 -0.74 4.98 -32.28
CA THR A 496 -0.24 4.34 -31.05
C THR A 496 -1.12 4.64 -29.83
N VAL A 497 -1.63 5.87 -29.75
CA VAL A 497 -2.69 6.25 -28.81
C VAL A 497 -4.02 6.38 -29.53
N ILE A 498 -5.02 5.59 -29.12
CA ILE A 498 -6.37 5.62 -29.71
C ILE A 498 -7.04 7.01 -29.69
N ILE A 499 -6.77 7.85 -28.69
CA ILE A 499 -7.32 9.23 -28.59
C ILE A 499 -6.92 10.09 -29.81
N LEU A 500 -5.77 9.81 -30.43
CA LEU A 500 -5.29 10.50 -31.63
C LEU A 500 -5.92 9.94 -32.93
N SER A 501 -6.69 8.86 -32.84
CA SER A 501 -7.45 8.27 -33.97
C SER A 501 -8.92 8.72 -33.98
N LEU A 502 -9.42 9.28 -32.88
CA LEU A 502 -10.80 9.79 -32.77
C LEU A 502 -10.99 11.10 -33.59
N PRO A 503 -12.24 11.54 -33.86
CA PRO A 503 -12.53 12.81 -34.54
C PRO A 503 -11.98 14.04 -33.80
N GLN A 504 -10.89 14.62 -34.31
CA GLN A 504 -10.10 15.66 -33.64
C GLN A 504 -10.85 16.98 -33.44
N ASP A 505 -11.83 17.28 -34.29
CA ASP A 505 -12.66 18.50 -34.21
C ASP A 505 -13.73 18.46 -33.10
N SER A 506 -13.98 17.28 -32.51
CA SER A 506 -15.03 17.14 -31.51
C SER A 506 -14.65 17.77 -30.16
N PRO A 507 -15.50 18.63 -29.56
CA PRO A 507 -15.20 19.24 -28.25
C PRO A 507 -15.04 18.19 -27.14
N TYR A 508 -15.65 17.01 -27.29
CA TYR A 508 -15.47 15.89 -26.35
C TYR A 508 -14.10 15.22 -26.51
N VAL A 509 -13.59 15.10 -27.73
CA VAL A 509 -12.26 14.55 -28.02
C VAL A 509 -11.18 15.53 -27.55
N ILE A 510 -11.32 16.82 -27.86
CA ILE A 510 -10.45 17.89 -27.34
C ILE A 510 -10.46 17.91 -25.80
N SER A 511 -11.62 17.69 -25.17
CA SER A 511 -11.70 17.62 -23.69
C SER A 511 -10.90 16.45 -23.11
N ILE A 512 -10.96 15.25 -23.69
CA ILE A 512 -10.18 14.11 -23.17
C ILE A 512 -8.69 14.25 -23.45
N GLN A 513 -8.29 14.91 -24.54
CA GLN A 513 -6.89 15.26 -24.83
C GLN A 513 -6.29 16.23 -23.79
N LEU A 514 -7.11 16.96 -23.04
CA LEU A 514 -6.67 17.73 -21.88
C LEU A 514 -6.76 16.91 -20.58
N PHE A 515 -7.95 16.40 -20.24
CA PHE A 515 -8.21 15.88 -18.90
C PHE A 515 -7.60 14.49 -18.64
N TYR A 516 -7.47 13.64 -19.66
CA TYR A 516 -6.91 12.30 -19.49
C TYR A 516 -5.38 12.32 -19.31
N PRO A 517 -4.59 13.08 -20.10
CA PRO A 517 -3.17 13.32 -19.81
C PRO A 517 -2.94 14.00 -18.47
N LEU A 518 -3.75 15.01 -18.13
CA LEU A 518 -3.66 15.70 -16.84
C LEU A 518 -3.83 14.72 -15.66
N ALA A 519 -4.75 13.75 -15.76
CA ALA A 519 -4.94 12.69 -14.77
C ALA A 519 -3.71 11.76 -14.63
N ILE A 520 -3.05 11.41 -15.73
CA ILE A 520 -1.81 10.64 -15.74
C ILE A 520 -0.65 11.46 -15.17
N MET A 521 -0.54 12.73 -15.53
CA MET A 521 0.50 13.65 -15.06
C MET A 521 0.48 13.80 -13.53
N PHE A 522 -0.70 13.79 -12.90
CA PHE A 522 -0.84 13.71 -11.43
C PHE A 522 -0.51 12.33 -10.83
N SER A 523 -0.59 11.25 -11.62
CA SER A 523 -0.36 9.86 -11.19
C SER A 523 1.10 9.42 -11.34
N VAL A 524 1.83 9.97 -12.32
CA VAL A 524 3.26 9.70 -12.59
C VAL A 524 4.15 9.78 -11.34
N PRO A 525 4.07 10.81 -10.47
CA PRO A 525 4.89 10.89 -9.26
C PRO A 525 4.64 9.75 -8.25
N ILE A 526 3.42 9.20 -8.24
CA ILE A 526 3.04 8.06 -7.40
C ILE A 526 3.59 6.76 -8.00
N GLN A 527 3.52 6.61 -9.33
CA GLN A 527 4.06 5.45 -10.05
C GLN A 527 5.60 5.38 -10.00
N LEU A 528 6.28 6.53 -9.96
CA LEU A 528 7.75 6.60 -9.85
C LEU A 528 8.26 6.32 -8.41
N LEU A 529 7.39 6.40 -7.40
CA LEU A 529 7.77 6.25 -5.99
C LEU A 529 8.45 4.90 -5.70
N PRO A 530 7.95 3.73 -6.14
CA PRO A 530 8.63 2.47 -5.89
C PRO A 530 10.06 2.40 -6.43
N ALA A 531 10.29 2.90 -7.65
CA ALA A 531 11.64 2.98 -8.23
C ALA A 531 12.56 3.85 -7.36
N ILE A 532 12.13 5.08 -7.05
CA ILE A 532 12.86 6.02 -6.19
C ILE A 532 13.21 5.37 -4.86
N ARG A 533 12.26 4.73 -4.18
CA ARG A 533 12.47 4.17 -2.83
C ARG A 533 13.42 2.98 -2.82
N ILE A 534 13.28 2.06 -3.77
CA ILE A 534 14.18 0.90 -3.89
C ILE A 534 15.62 1.38 -4.18
N MET A 535 15.77 2.37 -5.05
CA MET A 535 17.08 2.96 -5.37
C MET A 535 17.66 3.78 -4.20
N GLU A 536 16.87 4.64 -3.54
CA GLU A 536 17.28 5.43 -2.36
C GLU A 536 17.84 4.52 -1.26
N ARG A 537 17.16 3.40 -0.98
CA ARG A 537 17.59 2.40 0.01
C ARG A 537 18.88 1.71 -0.35
N ARG A 538 19.14 1.52 -1.65
CA ARG A 538 20.37 0.90 -2.14
C ARG A 538 21.56 1.85 -2.05
N VAL A 539 21.36 3.13 -2.37
CA VAL A 539 22.40 4.17 -2.39
C VAL A 539 22.70 4.69 -0.97
N PHE A 540 21.69 5.17 -0.25
CA PHE A 540 21.85 5.85 1.04
C PHE A 540 21.75 4.92 2.26
N LYS A 541 21.48 3.62 2.03
CA LYS A 541 21.25 2.62 3.11
C LYS A 541 20.15 3.12 4.07
N LYS A 542 20.27 2.83 5.37
CA LYS A 542 19.34 3.27 6.42
C LYS A 542 19.64 4.68 6.97
N ARG A 543 20.33 5.57 6.24
CA ARG A 543 20.58 6.95 6.71
C ARG A 543 19.27 7.76 6.70
N SER A 544 18.86 8.27 7.87
CA SER A 544 17.65 9.09 8.01
C SER A 544 17.95 10.56 7.67
N GLY A 545 17.08 11.17 6.87
CA GLY A 545 17.21 12.58 6.45
C GLY A 545 16.66 13.59 7.46
N LYS A 546 16.27 13.14 8.66
CA LYS A 546 15.82 14.01 9.75
C LYS A 546 16.97 14.54 10.60
N ALA A 547 17.97 13.70 10.86
CA ALA A 547 19.14 14.07 11.67
C ALA A 547 20.20 14.86 10.89
N ASP A 548 20.25 14.70 9.56
CA ASP A 548 21.23 15.34 8.70
C ASP A 548 20.60 16.02 7.48
N GLN A 549 20.79 17.33 7.40
CA GLN A 549 20.33 18.19 6.31
C GLN A 549 21.09 17.90 5.00
N VAL A 550 22.34 17.39 5.05
CA VAL A 550 23.10 16.99 3.85
C VAL A 550 22.46 15.76 3.23
N THR A 551 22.30 14.67 4.00
CA THR A 551 21.55 13.46 3.59
C THR A 551 20.15 13.79 3.03
N LYS A 552 19.47 14.80 3.58
CA LYS A 552 18.17 15.26 3.09
C LYS A 552 18.25 15.88 1.68
N TRP A 553 19.25 16.73 1.42
CA TRP A 553 19.48 17.31 0.10
C TRP A 553 20.01 16.28 -0.90
N GLU A 554 20.89 15.37 -0.49
CA GLU A 554 21.34 14.25 -1.32
C GLU A 554 20.16 13.41 -1.84
N LYS A 555 19.22 13.02 -0.97
CA LYS A 555 18.00 12.31 -1.38
C LYS A 555 17.12 13.14 -2.33
N ASN A 556 16.97 14.44 -2.09
CA ASN A 556 16.19 15.30 -2.99
C ASN A 556 16.86 15.43 -4.38
N ILE A 557 18.18 15.63 -4.44
CA ILE A 557 18.95 15.69 -5.70
C ILE A 557 18.85 14.35 -6.44
N PHE A 558 18.92 13.24 -5.71
CA PHE A 558 18.78 11.89 -6.27
C PHE A 558 17.42 11.66 -6.95
N ARG A 559 16.33 12.17 -6.37
CA ARG A 559 14.99 12.14 -7.00
C ARG A 559 14.94 12.95 -8.28
N ILE A 560 15.48 14.16 -8.24
CA ILE A 560 15.56 15.04 -9.41
C ILE A 560 16.32 14.31 -10.53
N LEU A 561 17.45 13.67 -10.20
CA LEU A 561 18.23 12.89 -11.16
C LEU A 561 17.43 11.71 -11.76
N ILE A 562 16.64 10.98 -10.96
CA ILE A 562 15.77 9.91 -11.48
C ILE A 562 14.67 10.47 -12.40
N VAL A 563 14.04 11.60 -12.05
CA VAL A 563 13.04 12.25 -12.92
C VAL A 563 13.68 12.73 -14.23
N CYS A 564 14.86 13.37 -14.17
CA CYS A 564 15.61 13.78 -15.36
C CYS A 564 16.03 12.58 -16.23
N LEU A 565 16.50 11.49 -15.63
CA LEU A 565 16.84 10.25 -16.34
C LEU A 565 15.60 9.65 -17.03
N THR A 566 14.47 9.60 -16.35
CA THR A 566 13.21 9.07 -16.90
C THR A 566 12.68 9.95 -18.02
N THR A 567 12.81 11.27 -17.89
CA THR A 567 12.49 12.25 -18.95
C THR A 567 13.39 12.06 -20.17
N LEU A 568 14.69 11.80 -19.97
CA LEU A 568 15.63 11.55 -21.06
C LEU A 568 15.32 10.23 -21.80
N ILE A 569 14.92 9.19 -21.05
CA ILE A 569 14.45 7.92 -21.64
C ILE A 569 13.16 8.16 -22.44
N ALA A 570 12.20 8.93 -21.91
CA ALA A 570 10.99 9.31 -22.62
C ALA A 570 11.28 10.09 -23.91
N TYR A 571 12.22 11.03 -23.88
CA TYR A 571 12.65 11.80 -25.04
C TYR A 571 13.22 10.91 -26.16
N TYR A 572 14.07 9.94 -25.84
CA TYR A 572 14.56 9.00 -26.86
C TYR A 572 13.49 8.00 -27.30
N GLY A 573 12.60 7.58 -26.40
CA GLY A 573 11.47 6.70 -26.70
C GLY A 573 10.29 7.38 -27.42
N SER A 574 10.31 8.70 -27.62
CA SER A 574 9.17 9.44 -28.20
C SER A 574 9.08 9.37 -29.73
N ALA A 575 10.06 8.76 -30.41
CA ALA A 575 10.00 8.54 -31.85
C ALA A 575 8.99 7.44 -32.21
N ASP A 576 9.09 6.28 -31.54
CA ASP A 576 8.32 5.07 -31.83
C ASP A 576 7.73 4.50 -30.53
N LEU A 577 6.64 5.12 -30.06
CA LEU A 577 6.06 4.81 -28.75
C LEU A 577 5.55 3.37 -28.63
N ASP A 578 5.08 2.72 -29.70
CA ASP A 578 4.60 1.33 -29.66
C ASP A 578 5.76 0.35 -29.53
N GLN A 579 6.87 0.60 -30.24
CA GLN A 579 8.13 -0.13 -30.06
C GLN A 579 8.68 0.07 -28.64
N PHE A 580 8.66 1.30 -28.12
CA PHE A 580 9.12 1.60 -26.76
C PHE A 580 8.29 0.89 -25.67
N VAL A 581 6.95 0.94 -25.76
CA VAL A 581 6.06 0.22 -24.83
C VAL A 581 6.28 -1.29 -24.94
N SER A 582 6.44 -1.83 -26.16
CA SER A 582 6.78 -3.23 -26.36
C SER A 582 8.13 -3.61 -25.73
N PHE A 583 9.16 -2.78 -25.87
CA PHE A 583 10.47 -2.99 -25.24
C PHE A 583 10.36 -3.06 -23.71
N VAL A 584 9.62 -2.14 -23.08
CA VAL A 584 9.40 -2.14 -21.62
C VAL A 584 8.66 -3.41 -21.18
N GLY A 585 7.61 -3.81 -21.91
CA GLY A 585 6.89 -5.05 -21.64
C GLY A 585 7.78 -6.29 -21.74
N CYS A 586 8.56 -6.39 -22.82
CA CYS A 586 9.45 -7.52 -23.08
C CYS A 586 10.62 -7.58 -22.07
N PHE A 587 11.41 -6.51 -21.96
CA PHE A 587 12.67 -6.54 -21.22
C PHE A 587 12.48 -6.41 -19.70
N ALA A 588 11.51 -5.60 -19.25
CA ALA A 588 11.30 -5.36 -17.82
C ALA A 588 10.20 -6.24 -17.20
N CYS A 589 9.14 -6.58 -17.94
CA CYS A 589 7.96 -7.25 -17.37
C CYS A 589 7.98 -8.77 -17.55
N ILE A 590 8.52 -9.33 -18.66
CA ILE A 590 8.65 -10.79 -18.82
C ILE A 590 9.43 -11.45 -17.68
N PRO A 591 10.63 -10.96 -17.27
CA PRO A 591 11.36 -11.58 -16.16
C PRO A 591 10.57 -11.53 -14.86
N LEU A 592 9.91 -10.39 -14.63
CA LEU A 592 9.20 -10.02 -13.42
C LEU A 592 7.94 -10.88 -13.19
N VAL A 593 7.17 -11.14 -14.26
CA VAL A 593 5.91 -11.89 -14.20
C VAL A 593 6.10 -13.38 -14.53
N TYR A 594 6.93 -13.73 -15.52
CA TYR A 594 6.97 -15.10 -16.07
C TYR A 594 8.24 -15.89 -15.75
N LEU A 595 9.33 -15.28 -15.27
CA LEU A 595 10.51 -16.03 -14.83
C LEU A 595 10.54 -16.16 -13.30
N TYR A 596 10.49 -15.04 -12.58
CA TYR A 596 10.74 -15.06 -11.14
C TYR A 596 9.67 -15.83 -10.35
N PRO A 597 8.35 -15.65 -10.54
CA PRO A 597 7.36 -16.39 -9.75
C PRO A 597 7.42 -17.92 -9.96
N PRO A 598 7.50 -18.46 -11.19
CA PRO A 598 7.73 -19.89 -11.40
C PRO A 598 9.05 -20.41 -10.80
N MET A 599 10.16 -19.67 -10.89
CA MET A 599 11.42 -20.08 -10.27
C MET A 599 11.30 -20.22 -8.74
N LEU A 600 10.64 -19.24 -8.10
CA LEU A 600 10.43 -19.24 -6.65
C LEU A 600 9.44 -20.35 -6.23
N HIS A 601 8.39 -20.60 -7.02
CA HIS A 601 7.44 -21.69 -6.80
C HIS A 601 8.07 -23.08 -6.97
N LEU A 602 8.89 -23.27 -8.01
CA LEU A 602 9.59 -24.52 -8.30
C LEU A 602 10.48 -24.97 -7.14
N ARG A 603 11.16 -24.01 -6.49
CA ARG A 603 12.05 -24.28 -5.34
C ARG A 603 11.32 -24.38 -4.00
N SER A 604 10.24 -23.63 -3.82
CA SER A 604 9.49 -23.60 -2.55
C SER A 604 8.38 -24.64 -2.49
N CYS A 605 7.45 -24.63 -3.44
CA CYS A 605 6.12 -25.25 -3.36
C CYS A 605 5.97 -26.52 -4.18
N ALA A 606 6.57 -26.57 -5.38
CA ALA A 606 6.33 -27.61 -6.37
C ALA A 606 6.77 -29.02 -5.91
N LYS A 607 5.82 -29.81 -5.39
CA LYS A 607 6.05 -31.21 -4.99
C LYS A 607 5.77 -32.21 -6.12
N SER A 608 4.70 -32.01 -6.89
CA SER A 608 4.30 -32.93 -7.97
C SER A 608 5.11 -32.72 -9.24
N LEU A 609 5.31 -33.79 -10.01
CA LEU A 609 5.99 -33.72 -11.31
C LEU A 609 5.26 -32.80 -12.29
N VAL A 610 3.92 -32.79 -12.25
CA VAL A 610 3.09 -31.90 -13.08
C VAL A 610 3.34 -30.42 -12.74
N ALA A 611 3.36 -30.04 -11.46
CA ALA A 611 3.66 -28.66 -11.06
C ALA A 611 5.07 -28.24 -11.49
N LYS A 612 6.07 -29.09 -11.26
CA LYS A 612 7.46 -28.83 -11.68
C LYS A 612 7.59 -28.68 -13.20
N GLY A 613 6.91 -29.53 -13.97
CA GLY A 613 6.90 -29.46 -15.44
C GLY A 613 6.20 -28.20 -15.95
N LEU A 614 5.10 -27.80 -15.32
CA LEU A 614 4.37 -26.57 -15.64
C LEU A 614 5.25 -25.34 -15.34
N ASP A 615 5.80 -25.22 -14.12
CA ASP A 615 6.72 -24.13 -13.75
C ASP A 615 7.89 -24.02 -14.75
N LEU A 616 8.54 -25.15 -15.05
CA LEU A 616 9.65 -25.20 -16.00
C LEU A 616 9.22 -24.79 -17.42
N SER A 617 8.03 -25.19 -17.86
CA SER A 617 7.50 -24.78 -19.18
C SER A 617 7.28 -23.27 -19.27
N ILE A 618 6.82 -22.62 -18.19
CA ILE A 618 6.66 -21.15 -18.15
C ILE A 618 8.02 -20.45 -18.14
N ILE A 619 9.00 -20.96 -17.38
CA ILE A 619 10.36 -20.41 -17.36
C ILE A 619 10.99 -20.49 -18.76
N LEU A 620 10.87 -21.64 -19.43
CA LEU A 620 11.39 -21.84 -20.79
C LEU A 620 10.66 -20.93 -21.81
N LEU A 621 9.33 -20.83 -21.73
CA LEU A 621 8.53 -19.94 -22.57
C LEU A 621 8.93 -18.47 -22.37
N GLY A 622 9.06 -18.03 -21.12
CA GLY A 622 9.45 -16.66 -20.80
C GLY A 622 10.87 -16.33 -21.24
N PHE A 623 11.82 -17.27 -21.09
CA PHE A 623 13.18 -17.08 -21.59
C PHE A 623 13.27 -17.07 -23.12
N ALA A 624 12.50 -17.94 -23.79
CA ALA A 624 12.37 -17.95 -25.25
C ALA A 624 11.73 -16.65 -25.77
N ALA A 625 10.64 -16.21 -25.15
CA ALA A 625 9.99 -14.95 -25.48
C ALA A 625 10.95 -13.78 -25.30
N LEU A 626 11.59 -13.63 -24.13
CA LEU A 626 12.56 -12.58 -23.86
C LEU A 626 13.71 -12.56 -24.87
N SER A 627 14.28 -13.73 -25.19
CA SER A 627 15.39 -13.84 -26.14
C SER A 627 14.97 -13.46 -27.56
N TYR A 628 13.81 -13.96 -28.00
CA TYR A 628 13.27 -13.70 -29.32
C TYR A 628 12.85 -12.23 -29.51
N THR A 629 12.15 -11.64 -28.55
CA THR A 629 11.76 -10.22 -28.60
C THR A 629 12.96 -9.30 -28.49
N THR A 630 13.98 -9.65 -27.68
CA THR A 630 15.22 -8.86 -27.58
C THR A 630 16.01 -8.93 -28.88
N TYR A 631 16.10 -10.09 -29.53
CA TYR A 631 16.72 -10.23 -30.85
C TYR A 631 15.98 -9.38 -31.89
N GLN A 632 14.64 -9.52 -31.95
CA GLN A 632 13.82 -8.79 -32.92
C GLN A 632 13.94 -7.27 -32.77
N LEU A 633 14.06 -6.76 -31.54
CA LEU A 633 14.14 -5.32 -31.25
C LEU A 633 15.57 -4.73 -31.38
N ILE A 634 16.58 -5.58 -31.57
CA ILE A 634 17.96 -5.15 -31.87
C ILE A 634 18.26 -5.22 -33.38
N VAL A 635 17.57 -6.12 -34.11
CA VAL A 635 17.88 -6.45 -35.51
C VAL A 635 16.83 -5.94 -36.50
N GLY A 636 15.57 -5.80 -36.08
CA GLY A 636 14.47 -5.21 -36.86
C GLY A 636 14.17 -3.78 -36.43
#